data_AF-A0A367FEF8-F1
#
_entry.id   AF-A0A367FEF8-F1
#
_cell.length_a   1.000
_cell.length_b   1.000
_cell.length_c   1.000
_cell.angle_alpha   90.00
_cell.angle_beta   90.00
_cell.angle_gamma   90.00
#
_symmetry.space_group_name_H-M   'P 1'
#
loop_
_entity.id
_entity.type
_entity.pdbx_description
1 polymer ?
#
loop_
_entity_poly.entity_id
_entity_poly.type
_entity_poly.pdbx_seq_one_letter_code
_entity_poly.pdbx_strand_id
1 'polypeptide(L)'
;MRAGGGRRADRAGGGGDTPRGEVVVPGQGAVETGVVSGFIRAEVRVDGIVQGVGFRPFVHRVATRLGLRGVVGNDERGVVIEVEGASTAVAEFVETVRHRPPPLATVDRVTSRRIPVTGEHGFRIAPSTGTGHGRALISPDVATCDDCLRELFDPADRRYGYPFINCTACGPRFTIVRESPYDRATTTMASFAMCEACASEYHDPASRRFHAQPVCCAACGPRLRLLHAGHGVVGREPASVPAGDLPPSPLGDLPAPPPDDLPPPRPDDPPAPSADASAVSGPVEIPGDPVEQAARLLRRGAVLAVKGIGGYHLAVRADSEVAVTALRARKRREERPLAVMVPDLETARALCHLDAREERLLTDAGRPIVLLRRRTDGDSPEETGRRQDDGVHSFTGTRSSIGTRGDDGAARVAEGVAAGDRFLGVMLPYSPVHHLLLRRFPQPIVLTSGNASDEPIAYADATALERLGGIADAFLLHDRAIHIRADDSVVRVVRGRELPVRRSRGHVPRPARLTREARRPVLGCGAELKHTFCLAEGRHAFVSHHIGDLENYETLRSFTGGVRHFERLFGIRPELVAHDLHPEYLSTKYALEREDAEPVGVQHHHAHIASCLADNGVEGPVIGVAFDGLGYGLDGTLWGGEFLVADLTGFRRAGHLATVPMPGGATAIRQPWRMAAAYLAGTDAARGLAVRDRNADRWDAVVAMAAKGVNAPLTSSAGRLFDAVAALTTGRDTVTYEGQAAIELERVADRYEHRAYSCRILDGPDPPCAEGTATDTANAAKPAGHEMSGTTESPVTGPPHTATASRMGTFVVRGHDLVRAVLDDLSAGVEAPLVSARFHNGVARLIVEGCARVREHTGLSAVALSGGVFQNAHLVERTAARLEGRGFTVLTHTRVPPNDGGISLGQVAVAAARDR
;
A
#
# COMPACT_ATOMS: atom_id res chain seq x y z
N MET A 1 -54.71 15.24 -29.50
CA MET A 1 -54.95 13.82 -29.17
C MET A 1 -54.98 13.73 -27.63
N ARG A 2 -56.12 13.91 -26.92
CA ARG A 2 -57.19 12.91 -26.60
C ARG A 2 -56.58 11.52 -26.35
N ALA A 3 -56.65 10.89 -25.17
CA ALA A 3 -57.74 10.68 -24.19
C ALA A 3 -57.15 10.46 -22.77
N GLY A 4 -57.82 10.60 -21.62
CA GLY A 4 -59.25 10.77 -21.32
C GLY A 4 -59.80 9.61 -20.46
N GLY A 5 -60.07 9.87 -19.17
CA GLY A 5 -61.01 9.10 -18.31
C GLY A 5 -60.38 8.47 -17.07
N GLY A 6 -60.88 8.60 -15.84
CA GLY A 6 -62.06 9.28 -15.32
C GLY A 6 -62.38 8.76 -13.91
N ARG A 7 -63.05 9.58 -13.07
CA ARG A 7 -64.25 9.24 -12.27
C ARG A 7 -64.60 10.38 -11.30
N ARG A 8 -65.86 10.81 -11.38
CA ARG A 8 -66.58 11.72 -10.48
C ARG A 8 -67.04 10.98 -9.22
N ALA A 9 -67.24 11.71 -8.12
CA ALA A 9 -68.52 11.75 -7.39
C ALA A 9 -68.55 12.92 -6.39
N ASP A 10 -69.54 13.79 -6.58
CA ASP A 10 -69.94 14.91 -5.72
C ASP A 10 -70.51 14.45 -4.37
N ARG A 11 -70.40 15.31 -3.34
CA ARG A 11 -71.47 15.55 -2.35
C ARG A 11 -71.42 16.99 -1.81
N ALA A 12 -72.60 17.61 -1.85
CA ALA A 12 -73.03 18.92 -1.32
C ALA A 12 -72.83 19.05 0.22
N GLY A 13 -72.91 20.20 0.90
CA GLY A 13 -73.33 21.57 0.58
C GLY A 13 -73.63 22.34 1.89
N GLY A 14 -73.67 23.69 1.82
CA GLY A 14 -74.18 24.63 2.83
C GLY A 14 -73.10 25.29 3.73
N GLY A 15 -73.04 26.60 3.98
CA GLY A 15 -73.88 27.76 3.65
C GLY A 15 -73.77 28.81 4.78
N GLY A 16 -73.58 30.10 4.43
CA GLY A 16 -73.63 31.30 5.31
C GLY A 16 -72.31 31.59 6.05
N ASP A 17 -71.71 32.79 6.07
CA ASP A 17 -72.26 34.13 6.06
C ASP A 17 -71.21 35.19 5.60
N THR A 18 -71.67 36.28 4.97
CA THR A 18 -70.90 37.49 4.54
C THR A 18 -71.80 38.72 4.88
N PRO A 19 -71.48 40.03 4.67
CA PRO A 19 -70.27 40.73 4.17
C PRO A 19 -69.98 42.11 4.88
N ARG A 20 -69.06 42.91 4.28
CA ARG A 20 -68.90 44.40 4.31
C ARG A 20 -68.09 44.98 5.51
N GLY A 21 -67.19 45.96 5.36
CA GLY A 21 -66.79 46.81 4.24
C GLY A 21 -65.61 47.72 4.65
N GLU A 22 -64.98 48.33 3.64
CA GLU A 22 -63.76 49.16 3.61
C GLU A 22 -63.69 50.34 4.61
N VAL A 23 -62.47 50.73 5.05
CA VAL A 23 -62.05 52.15 5.21
C VAL A 23 -60.51 52.30 5.09
N VAL A 24 -60.09 52.98 4.01
CA VAL A 24 -59.07 54.07 3.85
C VAL A 24 -57.63 53.93 4.41
N VAL A 25 -56.66 54.18 3.50
CA VAL A 25 -55.21 54.36 3.70
C VAL A 25 -54.88 55.76 4.25
N PRO A 26 -53.90 55.90 5.16
CA PRO A 26 -52.86 56.90 4.91
C PRO A 26 -51.45 56.45 5.33
N GLY A 27 -50.44 57.00 4.65
CA GLY A 27 -49.13 57.23 5.26
C GLY A 27 -47.97 56.48 4.63
N GLN A 28 -47.29 57.15 3.71
CA GLN A 28 -45.91 56.85 3.33
C GLN A 28 -45.02 56.79 4.58
N GLY A 29 -44.33 55.67 4.74
CA GLY A 29 -43.21 55.51 5.68
C GLY A 29 -42.28 54.47 5.09
N ALA A 30 -41.12 54.92 4.62
CA ALA A 30 -40.07 54.05 4.11
C ALA A 30 -39.78 52.96 5.14
N VAL A 31 -40.07 51.71 4.81
CA VAL A 31 -39.47 50.58 5.53
C VAL A 31 -38.08 50.44 4.95
N GLU A 32 -37.14 51.17 5.55
CA GLU A 32 -35.73 50.86 5.45
C GLU A 32 -35.57 49.38 5.80
N THR A 33 -35.19 48.58 4.81
CA THR A 33 -34.62 47.25 5.01
C THR A 33 -33.24 47.42 5.64
N GLY A 34 -33.22 47.80 6.92
CA GLY A 34 -32.03 47.80 7.76
C GLY A 34 -31.57 46.37 7.99
N VAL A 35 -30.75 45.84 7.09
CA VAL A 35 -29.89 44.70 7.41
C VAL A 35 -28.96 45.19 8.51
N VAL A 36 -29.24 44.83 9.76
CA VAL A 36 -28.30 45.06 10.86
C VAL A 36 -27.09 44.15 10.59
N SER A 37 -26.09 44.70 9.91
CA SER A 37 -24.78 44.09 9.70
C SER A 37 -24.04 44.04 11.03
N GLY A 38 -24.45 43.12 11.91
CA GLY A 38 -23.85 42.96 13.22
C GLY A 38 -22.37 42.61 13.08
N PHE A 39 -21.51 43.34 13.76
CA PHE A 39 -20.12 43.00 13.94
C PHE A 39 -20.04 41.86 14.96
N ILE A 40 -19.44 40.73 14.59
CA ILE A 40 -19.37 39.54 15.44
C ILE A 40 -17.95 39.02 15.51
N ARG A 41 -17.62 38.37 16.63
CA ARG A 41 -16.45 37.52 16.75
C ARG A 41 -16.88 36.07 16.91
N ALA A 42 -16.22 35.17 16.19
CA ALA A 42 -16.47 33.75 16.24
C ALA A 42 -15.15 33.00 16.46
N GLU A 43 -15.21 32.01 17.34
CA GLU A 43 -14.21 30.95 17.40
C GLU A 43 -14.67 29.83 16.45
N VAL A 44 -13.82 29.51 15.47
CA VAL A 44 -14.02 28.46 14.48
C VAL A 44 -12.97 27.38 14.72
N ARG A 45 -13.42 26.14 14.91
CA ARG A 45 -12.55 24.98 15.05
C ARG A 45 -12.68 24.09 13.84
N VAL A 46 -11.53 23.66 13.33
CA VAL A 46 -11.43 22.80 12.15
C VAL A 46 -10.69 21.52 12.55
N ASP A 47 -11.39 20.39 12.43
CA ASP A 47 -10.86 19.05 12.65
C ASP A 47 -10.59 18.36 11.30
N GLY A 48 -9.55 17.54 11.23
CA GLY A 48 -9.18 16.78 10.02
C GLY A 48 -7.68 16.84 9.72
N ILE A 49 -7.28 16.49 8.49
CA ILE A 49 -5.90 16.70 8.00
C ILE A 49 -5.78 18.17 7.62
N VAL A 50 -5.53 18.99 8.64
CA VAL A 50 -5.45 20.46 8.51
C VAL A 50 -4.15 21.04 9.04
N GLN A 51 -3.25 20.18 9.53
CA GLN A 51 -1.91 20.58 9.94
C GLN A 51 -0.84 20.13 8.93
N GLY A 52 0.17 20.96 8.71
CA GLY A 52 1.25 20.68 7.76
C GLY A 52 0.86 20.70 6.27
N VAL A 53 -0.33 21.21 5.96
CA VAL A 53 -0.91 21.26 4.61
C VAL A 53 -1.11 22.70 4.08
N GLY A 54 -0.46 23.67 4.71
CA GLY A 54 -0.62 25.09 4.36
C GLY A 54 -1.94 25.73 4.82
N PHE A 55 -2.63 25.11 5.79
CA PHE A 55 -3.94 25.60 6.28
C PHE A 55 -3.86 26.95 7.00
N ARG A 56 -2.89 27.15 7.91
CA ARG A 56 -2.68 28.44 8.59
C ARG A 56 -2.44 29.59 7.57
N PRO A 57 -1.54 29.45 6.57
CA PRO A 57 -1.43 30.39 5.45
C PRO A 57 -2.72 30.64 4.68
N PHE A 58 -3.48 29.58 4.39
CA PHE A 58 -4.75 29.69 3.68
C PHE A 58 -5.78 30.51 4.48
N VAL A 59 -5.96 30.19 5.76
CA VAL A 59 -6.84 30.91 6.67
C VAL A 59 -6.46 32.39 6.72
N HIS A 60 -5.17 32.69 6.89
CA HIS A 60 -4.68 34.07 6.89
C HIS A 60 -5.07 34.81 5.60
N ARG A 61 -4.80 34.23 4.42
CA ARG A 61 -5.17 34.86 3.13
C ARG A 61 -6.68 35.07 3.00
N VAL A 62 -7.50 34.10 3.37
CA VAL A 62 -8.96 34.22 3.29
C VAL A 62 -9.48 35.30 4.24
N ALA A 63 -8.99 35.33 5.49
CA ALA A 63 -9.36 36.36 6.47
C ALA A 63 -8.98 37.76 5.99
N THR A 64 -7.74 37.95 5.49
CA THR A 64 -7.28 39.23 4.95
C THR A 64 -8.12 39.68 3.75
N ARG A 65 -8.42 38.78 2.80
CA ARG A 65 -9.28 39.09 1.63
C ARG A 65 -10.67 39.59 2.04
N LEU A 66 -11.21 39.06 3.13
CA LEU A 66 -12.54 39.38 3.64
C LEU A 66 -12.55 40.55 4.65
N GLY A 67 -11.39 41.18 4.91
CA GLY A 67 -11.26 42.26 5.88
C GLY A 67 -11.52 41.82 7.34
N LEU A 68 -11.37 40.53 7.63
CA LEU A 68 -11.56 39.96 8.96
C LEU A 68 -10.31 40.12 9.82
N ARG A 69 -10.52 40.14 11.15
CA ARG A 69 -9.47 40.32 12.16
C ARG A 69 -9.39 39.10 13.08
N GLY A 70 -8.26 38.88 13.73
CA GLY A 70 -8.10 37.82 14.73
C GLY A 70 -6.88 36.92 14.51
N VAL A 71 -7.01 35.64 14.84
CA VAL A 71 -5.86 34.73 14.92
C VAL A 71 -6.16 33.34 14.36
N VAL A 72 -5.12 32.67 13.86
CA VAL A 72 -5.16 31.22 13.59
C VAL A 72 -3.97 30.53 14.23
N GLY A 73 -4.21 29.43 14.93
CA GLY A 73 -3.19 28.61 15.57
C GLY A 73 -3.45 27.12 15.34
N ASN A 74 -2.40 26.32 15.51
CA ASN A 74 -2.54 24.88 15.64
C ASN A 74 -2.65 24.51 17.12
N ASP A 75 -3.47 23.53 17.44
CA ASP A 75 -3.49 22.89 18.76
C ASP A 75 -3.39 21.38 18.64
N GLU A 76 -3.57 20.67 19.75
CA GLU A 76 -3.50 19.21 19.77
C GLU A 76 -4.62 18.52 18.99
N ARG A 77 -5.73 19.17 18.62
CA ARG A 77 -6.85 18.54 17.89
C ARG A 77 -6.92 18.93 16.41
N GLY A 78 -6.43 20.11 16.03
CA GLY A 78 -6.58 20.61 14.68
C GLY A 78 -6.15 22.06 14.54
N VAL A 79 -7.01 22.87 13.91
CA VAL A 79 -6.79 24.31 13.73
C VAL A 79 -7.87 25.08 14.48
N VAL A 80 -7.45 26.05 15.29
CA VAL A 80 -8.33 26.98 16.00
C VAL A 80 -8.17 28.35 15.39
N ILE A 81 -9.30 28.98 15.09
CA ILE A 81 -9.39 30.27 14.42
C ILE A 81 -10.28 31.17 15.25
N GLU A 82 -9.85 32.39 15.50
CA GLU A 82 -10.72 33.45 15.97
C GLU A 82 -10.84 34.49 14.86
N VAL A 83 -12.07 34.75 14.42
CA VAL A 83 -12.37 35.75 13.38
C VAL A 83 -13.37 36.76 13.89
N GLU A 84 -13.06 38.03 13.70
CA GLU A 84 -13.88 39.18 14.07
C GLU A 84 -14.14 40.05 12.84
N GLY A 85 -15.39 40.43 12.60
CA GLY A 85 -15.77 41.27 11.47
C GLY A 85 -17.28 41.34 11.23
N ALA A 86 -17.67 41.82 10.05
CA ALA A 86 -19.07 41.81 9.62
C ALA A 86 -19.61 40.37 9.59
N SER A 87 -20.82 40.16 10.11
CA SER A 87 -21.44 38.84 10.20
C SER A 87 -21.50 38.07 8.87
N THR A 88 -21.72 38.78 7.76
CA THR A 88 -21.71 38.22 6.40
C THR A 88 -20.32 37.75 5.97
N ALA A 89 -19.28 38.52 6.27
CA ALA A 89 -17.89 38.15 5.97
C ALA A 89 -17.42 36.96 6.83
N VAL A 90 -17.81 36.91 8.10
CA VAL A 90 -17.54 35.75 8.98
C VAL A 90 -18.25 34.49 8.46
N ALA A 91 -19.48 34.61 7.97
CA ALA A 91 -20.19 33.48 7.35
C ALA A 91 -19.50 33.00 6.06
N GLU A 92 -19.11 33.92 5.16
CA GLU A 92 -18.36 33.57 3.93
C GLU A 92 -17.02 32.90 4.27
N PHE A 93 -16.35 33.37 5.32
CA PHE A 93 -15.10 32.78 5.80
C PHE A 93 -15.30 31.33 6.24
N VAL A 94 -16.30 31.06 7.08
CA VAL A 94 -16.59 29.70 7.57
C VAL A 94 -16.92 28.75 6.42
N GLU A 95 -17.72 29.21 5.45
CA GLU A 95 -18.07 28.43 4.25
C GLU A 95 -16.85 28.18 3.36
N THR A 96 -15.97 29.18 3.19
CA THR A 96 -14.72 29.03 2.42
C THR A 96 -13.79 28.01 3.10
N VAL A 97 -13.63 28.08 4.42
CA VAL A 97 -12.82 27.14 5.20
C VAL A 97 -13.38 25.71 5.12
N ARG A 98 -14.72 25.57 5.10
CA ARG A 98 -15.40 24.28 5.01
C ARG A 98 -15.31 23.65 3.62
N HIS A 99 -15.47 24.44 2.56
CA HIS A 99 -15.71 23.91 1.20
C HIS A 99 -14.57 24.15 0.20
N ARG A 100 -13.60 25.01 0.52
CA ARG A 100 -12.46 25.30 -0.37
C ARG A 100 -11.11 25.23 0.37
N PRO A 101 -10.82 24.13 1.09
CA PRO A 101 -9.56 24.01 1.82
C PRO A 101 -8.36 23.83 0.86
N PRO A 102 -7.11 23.96 1.34
CA PRO A 102 -5.91 23.67 0.55
C PRO A 102 -5.90 22.24 -0.04
N PRO A 103 -5.20 21.98 -1.16
CA PRO A 103 -5.27 20.69 -1.86
C PRO A 103 -4.90 19.45 -1.04
N LEU A 104 -3.95 19.60 -0.10
CA LEU A 104 -3.51 18.50 0.77
C LEU A 104 -4.39 18.35 2.02
N ALA A 105 -5.31 19.28 2.25
CA ALA A 105 -6.13 19.29 3.44
C ALA A 105 -7.39 18.44 3.25
N THR A 106 -7.80 17.74 4.30
CA THR A 106 -9.08 17.06 4.38
C THR A 106 -9.79 17.56 5.62
N VAL A 107 -10.86 18.32 5.44
CA VAL A 107 -11.66 18.88 6.53
C VAL A 107 -12.76 17.89 6.89
N ASP A 108 -12.71 17.33 8.09
CA ASP A 108 -13.69 16.37 8.57
C ASP A 108 -14.87 17.09 9.24
N ARG A 109 -14.58 18.14 10.02
CA ARG A 109 -15.58 18.91 10.74
C ARG A 109 -15.14 20.35 10.91
N VAL A 110 -16.11 21.26 10.75
CA VAL A 110 -15.97 22.67 11.14
C VAL A 110 -17.07 23.01 12.13
N THR A 111 -16.71 23.48 13.30
CA THR A 111 -17.64 24.05 14.29
C THR A 111 -17.34 25.52 14.50
N SER A 112 -18.37 26.31 14.78
CA SER A 112 -18.24 27.74 15.04
C SER A 112 -19.11 28.15 16.20
N ARG A 113 -18.57 28.94 17.13
CA ARG A 113 -19.33 29.55 18.23
C ARG A 113 -19.05 31.04 18.30
N ARG A 114 -20.05 31.83 18.66
CA ARG A 114 -19.88 33.27 18.91
C ARG A 114 -19.15 33.48 20.23
N ILE A 115 -18.22 34.43 20.25
CA ILE A 115 -17.44 34.83 21.42
C ILE A 115 -17.45 36.37 21.55
N PRO A 116 -17.10 36.95 22.72
CA PRO A 116 -17.09 38.40 22.91
C PRO A 116 -16.08 39.10 22.00
N VAL A 117 -16.51 40.20 21.37
CA VAL A 117 -15.68 41.07 20.51
C VAL A 117 -14.57 41.72 21.34
N THR A 118 -13.33 41.70 20.86
CA THR A 118 -12.17 42.29 21.54
C THR A 118 -11.64 43.53 20.85
N GLY A 119 -11.99 43.79 19.58
CA GLY A 119 -11.56 44.98 18.85
C GLY A 119 -10.11 44.92 18.38
N GLU A 120 -9.49 43.73 18.33
CA GLU A 120 -8.13 43.55 17.83
C GLU A 120 -7.97 44.03 16.37
N HIS A 121 -6.74 44.38 15.98
CA HIS A 121 -6.42 44.85 14.63
C HIS A 121 -5.62 43.80 13.86
N GLY A 122 -5.97 43.61 12.58
CA GLY A 122 -5.29 42.68 11.68
C GLY A 122 -5.62 41.21 11.95
N PHE A 123 -5.07 40.33 11.12
CA PHE A 123 -5.18 38.89 11.27
C PHE A 123 -3.77 38.29 11.32
N ARG A 124 -3.47 37.40 12.27
CA ARG A 124 -2.11 36.84 12.43
C ARG A 124 -2.11 35.33 12.68
N ILE A 125 -1.01 34.67 12.32
CA ILE A 125 -0.78 33.28 12.70
C ILE A 125 -0.15 33.26 14.11
N ALA A 126 -0.84 32.67 15.06
CA ALA A 126 -0.36 32.52 16.44
C ALA A 126 0.58 31.30 16.58
N PRO A 127 1.47 31.30 17.60
CA PRO A 127 2.19 30.10 18.00
C PRO A 127 1.23 28.95 18.28
N SER A 128 1.67 27.72 17.99
CA SER A 128 0.89 26.53 18.32
C SER A 128 0.74 26.41 19.84
N THR A 129 -0.47 26.12 20.33
CA THR A 129 -0.76 25.96 21.77
C THR A 129 -0.99 24.49 22.11
N GLY A 130 -0.58 24.05 23.30
CA GLY A 130 -0.78 22.67 23.78
C GLY A 130 0.52 22.01 24.23
N THR A 131 0.45 21.20 25.29
CA THR A 131 1.61 20.49 25.90
C THR A 131 1.50 18.99 25.64
N GLY A 132 1.89 18.54 24.44
CA GLY A 132 2.09 17.13 24.11
C GLY A 132 0.83 16.31 23.75
N HIS A 133 1.06 15.27 22.92
CA HIS A 133 0.13 14.19 22.51
C HIS A 133 -1.23 14.67 21.96
N GLY A 134 -1.32 14.88 20.65
CA GLY A 134 -2.50 15.46 20.01
C GLY A 134 -3.22 14.56 19.01
N ARG A 135 -4.55 14.69 18.96
CA ARG A 135 -5.49 14.09 17.99
C ARG A 135 -5.42 14.68 16.57
N ALA A 136 -4.59 15.69 16.32
CA ALA A 136 -4.49 16.33 15.01
C ALA A 136 -3.99 15.35 13.94
N LEU A 137 -4.71 15.26 12.81
CA LEU A 137 -4.32 14.36 11.72
C LEU A 137 -3.11 14.93 10.96
N ILE A 138 -2.15 14.06 10.68
CA ILE A 138 -0.91 14.40 9.97
C ILE A 138 -1.04 14.01 8.51
N SER A 139 -0.59 14.90 7.63
CA SER A 139 -0.55 14.63 6.19
C SER A 139 0.53 13.59 5.85
N PRO A 140 0.29 12.70 4.87
CA PRO A 140 1.33 11.83 4.33
C PRO A 140 2.51 12.61 3.72
N ASP A 141 3.63 11.92 3.49
CA ASP A 141 4.70 12.48 2.66
C ASP A 141 4.23 12.68 1.22
N VAL A 142 4.57 13.83 0.64
CA VAL A 142 4.12 14.23 -0.71
C VAL A 142 5.33 14.53 -1.58
N ALA A 143 5.26 14.11 -2.84
CA ALA A 143 6.27 14.38 -3.85
C ALA A 143 6.45 15.88 -4.12
N THR A 144 7.63 16.26 -4.60
CA THR A 144 7.93 17.65 -4.99
C THR A 144 6.90 18.17 -5.99
N CYS A 145 6.27 19.31 -5.71
CA CYS A 145 5.29 19.92 -6.62
C CYS A 145 5.98 20.62 -7.80
N ASP A 146 5.23 20.83 -8.88
CA ASP A 146 5.73 21.44 -10.12
C ASP A 146 6.37 22.82 -9.91
N ASP A 147 5.82 23.63 -8.99
CA ASP A 147 6.39 24.93 -8.63
C ASP A 147 7.77 24.85 -7.97
N CYS A 148 7.99 23.81 -7.14
CA CYS A 148 9.31 23.53 -6.58
C CYS A 148 10.24 22.93 -7.64
N LEU A 149 9.73 22.14 -8.58
CA LEU A 149 10.54 21.61 -9.68
C LEU A 149 11.01 22.72 -10.62
N ARG A 150 10.17 23.72 -10.93
CA ARG A 150 10.57 24.90 -11.70
C ARG A 150 11.73 25.62 -11.05
N GLU A 151 11.62 25.95 -9.76
CA GLU A 151 12.71 26.62 -9.02
C GLU A 151 13.96 25.74 -8.89
N LEU A 152 13.81 24.42 -8.72
CA LEU A 152 14.94 23.48 -8.62
C LEU A 152 15.84 23.53 -9.86
N PHE A 153 15.25 23.79 -11.02
CA PHE A 153 15.94 23.77 -12.32
C PHE A 153 16.10 25.16 -12.96
N ASP A 154 15.69 26.23 -12.29
CA ASP A 154 15.89 27.61 -12.74
C ASP A 154 17.22 28.16 -12.23
N PRO A 155 18.23 28.42 -13.08
CA PRO A 155 19.53 28.96 -12.67
C PRO A 155 19.46 30.32 -11.97
N ALA A 156 18.36 31.07 -12.15
CA ALA A 156 18.16 32.35 -11.49
C ALA A 156 17.59 32.22 -10.07
N ASP A 157 17.05 31.06 -9.70
CA ASP A 157 16.49 30.84 -8.37
C ASP A 157 17.60 30.53 -7.35
N ARG A 158 17.46 31.06 -6.13
CA ARG A 158 18.41 30.81 -5.03
C ARG A 158 18.48 29.35 -4.57
N ARG A 159 17.52 28.53 -4.96
CA ARG A 159 17.43 27.09 -4.68
C ARG A 159 17.70 26.25 -5.94
N TYR A 160 18.29 26.84 -6.98
CA TYR A 160 18.80 26.09 -8.12
C TYR A 160 19.70 24.94 -7.66
N GLY A 161 19.37 23.72 -8.13
CA GLY A 161 20.12 22.51 -7.79
C GLY A 161 20.01 22.06 -6.32
N TYR A 162 19.14 22.66 -5.49
CA TYR A 162 19.09 22.37 -4.05
C TYR A 162 18.25 21.11 -3.72
N PRO A 163 18.86 20.03 -3.20
CA PRO A 163 18.23 18.70 -3.07
C PRO A 163 17.14 18.56 -1.98
N PHE A 164 16.87 19.62 -1.20
CA PHE A 164 15.85 19.61 -0.14
C PHE A 164 14.77 20.68 -0.33
N ILE A 165 14.67 21.25 -1.53
CA ILE A 165 13.62 22.22 -1.87
C ILE A 165 12.23 21.64 -1.55
N ASN A 166 11.42 22.44 -0.87
CA ASN A 166 10.03 22.15 -0.57
C ASN A 166 9.25 23.45 -0.35
N CYS A 167 7.93 23.31 -0.24
CA CYS A 167 7.00 24.37 0.14
C CYS A 167 5.87 23.79 1.03
N THR A 168 4.86 24.60 1.33
CA THR A 168 3.70 24.13 2.12
C THR A 168 2.91 23.00 1.45
N ALA A 169 2.97 22.90 0.11
CA ALA A 169 2.22 21.93 -0.70
C ALA A 169 3.00 20.65 -1.07
N CYS A 170 4.26 20.49 -0.66
CA CYS A 170 5.04 19.28 -0.96
C CYS A 170 6.12 18.95 0.07
N GLY A 171 6.78 17.81 -0.12
CA GLY A 171 7.92 17.37 0.67
C GLY A 171 7.55 16.44 1.83
N PRO A 172 8.53 16.08 2.66
CA PRO A 172 8.33 15.14 3.76
C PRO A 172 7.40 15.71 4.83
N ARG A 173 6.62 14.83 5.45
CA ARG A 173 5.70 15.11 6.55
C ARG A 173 5.84 14.00 7.58
N PHE A 174 5.03 12.94 7.46
CA PHE A 174 5.02 11.79 8.37
C PHE A 174 6.42 11.28 8.74
N THR A 175 7.31 11.14 7.75
CA THR A 175 8.68 10.63 7.96
C THR A 175 9.60 11.52 8.81
N ILE A 176 9.25 12.80 9.02
CA ILE A 176 10.07 13.77 9.76
C ILE A 176 9.39 14.32 11.01
N VAL A 177 8.10 14.05 11.22
CA VAL A 177 7.38 14.51 12.41
C VAL A 177 7.74 13.64 13.60
N ARG A 178 8.17 14.27 14.70
CA ARG A 178 8.45 13.59 15.97
C ARG A 178 7.22 13.59 16.86
N GLU A 179 6.53 14.73 16.92
CA GLU A 179 5.40 14.98 17.82
C GLU A 179 4.38 15.95 17.20
N SER A 180 3.17 15.96 17.76
CA SER A 180 2.10 16.91 17.44
C SER A 180 1.98 17.96 18.56
N PRO A 181 1.68 19.25 18.29
CA PRO A 181 1.29 19.85 17.00
C PRO A 181 2.41 19.97 15.96
N TYR A 182 2.05 20.04 14.67
CA TYR A 182 3.01 20.14 13.57
C TYR A 182 3.69 21.51 13.50
N ASP A 183 4.95 21.55 13.93
CA ASP A 183 5.81 22.72 13.93
C ASP A 183 7.26 22.33 13.60
N ARG A 184 8.11 23.28 13.19
CA ARG A 184 9.50 23.00 12.86
C ARG A 184 10.24 22.36 14.04
N ALA A 185 9.99 22.85 15.27
CA ALA A 185 10.62 22.37 16.50
C ALA A 185 10.29 20.89 16.82
N THR A 186 9.13 20.41 16.38
CA THR A 186 8.66 19.02 16.58
C THR A 186 8.96 18.12 15.39
N THR A 187 9.88 18.53 14.50
CA THR A 187 10.33 17.74 13.34
C THR A 187 11.84 17.50 13.37
N THR A 188 12.33 16.64 12.47
CA THR A 188 13.78 16.48 12.25
C THR A 188 14.46 17.73 11.67
N MET A 189 13.69 18.76 11.30
CA MET A 189 14.23 20.06 10.86
C MET A 189 14.62 20.99 12.02
N ALA A 190 14.32 20.62 13.27
CA ALA A 190 14.64 21.42 14.46
C ALA A 190 16.13 21.75 14.62
N SER A 191 17.02 20.86 14.14
CA SER A 191 18.48 21.07 14.21
C SER A 191 19.03 22.04 13.16
N PHE A 192 18.19 22.51 12.22
CA PHE A 192 18.60 23.40 11.14
C PHE A 192 17.99 24.79 11.38
N ALA A 193 18.77 25.74 11.91
CA ALA A 193 18.30 27.11 12.09
C ALA A 193 18.03 27.76 10.72
N MET A 194 16.94 28.51 10.58
CA MET A 194 16.65 29.22 9.32
C MET A 194 17.61 30.41 9.16
N CYS A 195 18.23 30.55 7.99
CA CYS A 195 18.91 31.80 7.64
C CYS A 195 17.90 32.93 7.43
N GLU A 196 18.38 34.18 7.42
CA GLU A 196 17.56 35.38 7.25
C GLU A 196 16.62 35.30 6.04
N ALA A 197 17.12 34.91 4.87
CA ALA A 197 16.31 34.80 3.66
C ALA A 197 15.22 33.71 3.76
N CYS A 198 15.48 32.59 4.44
CA CYS A 198 14.44 31.58 4.69
C CYS A 198 13.44 32.05 5.74
N ALA A 199 13.90 32.76 6.78
CA ALA A 199 13.03 33.34 7.80
C ALA A 199 12.11 34.42 7.21
N SER A 200 12.62 35.25 6.30
CA SER A 200 11.82 36.25 5.58
C SER A 200 10.68 35.58 4.80
N GLU A 201 10.97 34.57 3.97
CA GLU A 201 9.94 33.80 3.26
C GLU A 201 8.98 33.04 4.17
N TYR A 202 9.44 32.61 5.36
CA TYR A 202 8.62 31.88 6.33
C TYR A 202 7.56 32.79 6.97
N HIS A 203 7.89 34.06 7.18
CA HIS A 203 7.01 35.05 7.82
C HIS A 203 6.24 35.93 6.82
N ASP A 204 6.63 35.94 5.54
CA ASP A 204 5.95 36.70 4.50
C ASP A 204 4.66 35.99 4.00
N PRO A 205 3.45 36.56 4.20
CA PRO A 205 2.21 35.97 3.72
C PRO A 205 2.07 35.85 2.19
N ALA A 206 2.83 36.64 1.42
CA ALA A 206 2.86 36.56 -0.04
C ALA A 206 3.72 35.39 -0.55
N SER A 207 4.63 34.89 0.26
CA SER A 207 5.49 33.77 -0.06
C SER A 207 4.73 32.44 -0.03
N ARG A 208 4.96 31.57 -1.03
CA ARG A 208 4.45 30.18 -1.04
C ARG A 208 5.01 29.32 0.10
N ARG A 209 6.09 29.80 0.74
CA ARG A 209 6.77 29.19 1.88
C ARG A 209 6.36 29.80 3.22
N PHE A 210 5.35 30.68 3.24
CA PHE A 210 4.73 31.18 4.47
C PHE A 210 4.36 30.00 5.38
N HIS A 211 4.98 29.90 6.55
CA HIS A 211 4.86 28.78 7.50
C HIS A 211 5.11 27.37 6.92
N ALA A 212 5.95 27.24 5.90
CA ALA A 212 6.47 25.94 5.46
C ALA A 212 7.47 25.42 6.50
N GLN A 213 7.03 24.57 7.42
CA GLN A 213 7.87 24.05 8.51
C GLN A 213 9.22 23.46 8.07
N PRO A 214 9.32 22.70 6.95
CA PRO A 214 10.59 22.17 6.49
C PRO A 214 11.35 23.09 5.51
N VAL A 215 11.00 24.37 5.43
CA VAL A 215 11.69 25.33 4.55
C VAL A 215 13.18 25.40 4.90
N CYS A 216 14.01 25.39 3.86
CA CYS A 216 15.45 25.55 3.97
C CYS A 216 16.06 25.94 2.60
N CYS A 217 17.36 26.19 2.59
CA CYS A 217 18.18 26.43 1.40
C CYS A 217 19.61 25.94 1.65
N ALA A 218 20.50 26.05 0.66
CA ALA A 218 21.89 25.60 0.77
C ALA A 218 22.67 26.22 1.95
N ALA A 219 22.31 27.42 2.40
CA ALA A 219 22.99 28.09 3.51
C ALA A 219 22.61 27.54 4.90
N CYS A 220 21.39 27.02 5.05
CA CYS A 220 20.82 26.77 6.38
C CYS A 220 20.21 25.38 6.55
N GLY A 221 20.21 24.58 5.48
CA GLY A 221 19.55 23.29 5.42
C GLY A 221 20.50 22.11 5.29
N PRO A 222 19.92 20.91 5.08
CA PRO A 222 20.66 19.68 4.95
C PRO A 222 21.59 19.67 3.75
N ARG A 223 22.64 18.85 3.80
CA ARG A 223 23.63 18.67 2.73
C ARG A 223 23.69 17.23 2.25
N LEU A 224 23.84 17.06 0.94
CA LEU A 224 24.14 15.76 0.34
C LEU A 224 25.63 15.45 0.50
N ARG A 225 25.94 14.17 0.68
CA ARG A 225 27.29 13.61 0.70
C ARG A 225 27.30 12.30 -0.06
N LEU A 226 28.41 11.99 -0.72
CA LEU A 226 28.64 10.70 -1.36
C LEU A 226 29.78 9.99 -0.65
N LEU A 227 29.52 8.82 -0.08
CA LEU A 227 30.53 8.01 0.60
C LEU A 227 30.80 6.73 -0.17
N HIS A 228 32.05 6.32 -0.27
CA HIS A 228 32.43 4.99 -0.76
C HIS A 228 32.32 3.96 0.36
N ALA A 229 31.84 2.75 0.06
CA ALA A 229 31.54 1.71 1.05
C ALA A 229 32.77 1.06 1.72
N GLY A 230 33.99 1.34 1.25
CA GLY A 230 35.24 0.87 1.88
C GLY A 230 35.58 -0.61 1.62
N HIS A 231 34.77 -1.35 0.88
CA HIS A 231 35.06 -2.73 0.47
C HIS A 231 35.42 -2.78 -1.03
N GLY A 232 36.71 -2.91 -1.33
CA GLY A 232 37.20 -3.59 -2.54
C GLY A 232 36.92 -2.97 -3.91
N VAL A 233 37.51 -1.81 -4.20
CA VAL A 233 38.15 -1.57 -5.51
C VAL A 233 39.59 -1.11 -5.26
N VAL A 234 40.38 -1.98 -4.64
CA VAL A 234 41.85 -1.90 -4.73
C VAL A 234 42.24 -3.03 -5.67
N GLY A 235 42.60 -2.71 -6.92
CA GLY A 235 43.17 -3.70 -7.85
C GLY A 235 42.60 -3.81 -9.26
N ARG A 236 41.89 -2.81 -9.80
CA ARG A 236 41.81 -2.64 -11.26
C ARG A 236 42.08 -1.18 -11.59
N GLU A 237 43.31 -0.92 -12.03
CA GLU A 237 43.56 0.29 -12.82
C GLU A 237 42.57 0.32 -13.99
N PRO A 238 42.02 1.50 -14.32
CA PRO A 238 41.19 1.64 -15.50
C PRO A 238 42.03 1.26 -16.73
N ALA A 239 41.55 0.29 -17.51
CA ALA A 239 42.00 0.20 -18.90
C ALA A 239 41.73 1.56 -19.54
N SER A 240 42.80 2.25 -19.92
CA SER A 240 42.76 3.51 -20.63
C SER A 240 41.86 3.37 -21.87
N VAL A 241 40.73 4.06 -21.89
CA VAL A 241 39.97 4.29 -23.12
C VAL A 241 40.70 5.39 -23.89
N PRO A 242 41.04 5.19 -25.18
CA PRO A 242 41.70 6.22 -25.98
C PRO A 242 40.83 7.48 -26.02
N ALA A 243 41.46 8.64 -25.80
CA ALA A 243 40.83 9.94 -25.95
C ALA A 243 40.40 10.12 -27.43
N GLY A 244 39.13 9.87 -27.71
CA GLY A 244 38.58 9.93 -29.07
C GLY A 244 37.11 10.33 -29.14
N ASP A 245 36.27 9.86 -28.21
CA ASP A 245 34.80 10.02 -28.34
C ASP A 245 34.15 10.64 -27.07
N LEU A 246 34.51 11.88 -26.76
CA LEU A 246 33.72 12.73 -25.87
C LEU A 246 33.10 13.87 -26.68
N PRO A 247 31.76 14.04 -26.70
CA PRO A 247 31.17 15.26 -27.23
C PRO A 247 31.59 16.47 -26.35
N PRO A 248 31.81 17.66 -26.94
CA PRO A 248 32.29 18.82 -26.20
C PRO A 248 31.28 19.27 -25.13
N SER A 249 31.81 19.65 -23.96
CA SER A 249 31.07 20.26 -22.85
C SER A 249 30.48 21.62 -23.28
N PRO A 250 29.19 21.93 -23.01
CA PRO A 250 28.60 23.22 -23.34
C PRO A 250 28.81 24.30 -22.26
N LEU A 251 29.81 24.16 -21.39
CA LEU A 251 30.14 25.17 -20.38
C LEU A 251 31.54 25.73 -20.67
N GLY A 252 31.55 26.98 -21.13
CA GLY A 252 32.75 27.73 -21.49
C GLY A 252 33.69 27.97 -20.31
N ASP A 253 34.97 28.07 -20.66
CA ASP A 253 36.11 28.31 -19.78
C ASP A 253 35.94 29.57 -18.91
N LEU A 254 36.10 29.40 -17.59
CA LEU A 254 36.45 30.50 -16.69
C LEU A 254 37.89 30.26 -16.19
N PRO A 255 38.76 31.27 -16.19
CA PRO A 255 40.16 31.11 -15.82
C PRO A 255 40.32 30.98 -14.30
N ALA A 256 41.23 30.10 -13.87
CA ALA A 256 41.64 29.97 -12.47
C ALA A 256 42.47 31.19 -12.01
N PRO A 257 42.37 31.62 -10.74
CA PRO A 257 43.21 32.68 -10.19
C PRO A 257 44.66 32.20 -9.95
N PRO A 258 45.66 33.11 -9.95
CA PRO A 258 47.07 32.76 -9.75
C PRO A 258 47.39 32.40 -8.29
N PRO A 259 48.45 31.62 -8.05
CA PRO A 259 48.84 31.20 -6.70
C PRO A 259 49.58 32.33 -5.96
N ASP A 260 49.15 32.64 -4.73
CA ASP A 260 49.89 33.48 -3.79
C ASP A 260 50.95 32.65 -3.03
N ASP A 261 52.13 33.25 -2.90
CA ASP A 261 53.31 32.80 -2.17
C ASP A 261 53.04 32.57 -0.67
N LEU A 262 53.44 31.40 -0.16
CA LEU A 262 53.67 31.18 1.28
C LEU A 262 55.16 30.86 1.52
N PRO A 263 55.77 31.43 2.58
CA PRO A 263 57.21 31.29 2.83
C PRO A 263 57.57 29.90 3.35
N PRO A 264 58.81 29.41 3.16
CA PRO A 264 59.22 28.09 3.63
C PRO A 264 59.32 28.01 5.16
N PRO A 265 59.10 26.82 5.75
CA PRO A 265 59.16 26.60 7.19
C PRO A 265 60.59 26.71 7.75
N ARG A 266 60.68 27.04 9.05
CA ARG A 266 61.94 27.26 9.79
C ARG A 266 62.56 25.93 10.27
N PRO A 267 63.86 25.87 10.60
CA PRO A 267 64.62 24.63 10.76
C PRO A 267 64.35 23.78 12.02
N ASP A 268 63.32 24.10 12.82
CA ASP A 268 63.12 23.49 14.15
C ASP A 268 61.76 22.77 14.32
N ASP A 269 61.07 22.44 13.23
CA ASP A 269 59.88 21.57 13.32
C ASP A 269 60.29 20.09 13.52
N PRO A 270 59.69 19.36 14.48
CA PRO A 270 60.03 17.97 14.76
C PRO A 270 59.64 17.06 13.57
N PRO A 271 60.41 15.99 13.30
CA PRO A 271 60.17 15.13 12.15
C PRO A 271 58.80 14.45 12.25
N ALA A 272 58.06 14.45 11.15
CA ALA A 272 56.78 13.74 11.02
C ALA A 272 56.96 12.25 11.36
N PRO A 273 56.02 11.64 12.11
CA PRO A 273 56.08 10.21 12.38
C PRO A 273 55.96 9.42 11.08
N SER A 274 56.88 8.48 10.91
CA SER A 274 56.95 7.55 9.78
C SER A 274 55.69 6.72 9.64
N ALA A 275 55.31 6.48 8.38
CA ALA A 275 54.19 5.68 7.95
C ALA A 275 54.13 4.30 8.65
N ASP A 276 53.08 4.10 9.45
CA ASP A 276 52.59 2.78 9.80
C ASP A 276 51.15 2.67 9.30
N ALA A 277 51.00 1.98 8.17
CA ALA A 277 49.75 1.77 7.47
C ALA A 277 48.93 0.67 8.20
N SER A 278 48.23 1.05 9.27
CA SER A 278 47.05 0.32 9.72
C SER A 278 45.81 1.08 9.24
N ALA A 279 45.17 0.53 8.21
CA ALA A 279 44.05 1.14 7.52
C ALA A 279 42.86 1.37 8.46
N VAL A 280 42.48 2.63 8.66
CA VAL A 280 41.18 3.01 9.22
C VAL A 280 40.13 2.70 8.16
N SER A 281 39.58 1.49 8.18
CA SER A 281 38.56 1.04 7.24
C SER A 281 37.19 1.62 7.60
N GLY A 282 36.99 2.90 7.27
CA GLY A 282 35.70 3.59 7.35
C GLY A 282 35.26 4.11 5.97
N PRO A 283 33.96 4.42 5.79
CA PRO A 283 33.47 5.00 4.54
C PRO A 283 34.15 6.35 4.25
N VAL A 284 34.71 6.49 3.05
CA VAL A 284 35.47 7.68 2.61
C VAL A 284 34.59 8.57 1.75
N GLU A 285 34.59 9.88 2.01
CA GLU A 285 33.83 10.85 1.21
C GLU A 285 34.45 11.06 -0.17
N ILE A 286 33.61 10.98 -1.20
CA ILE A 286 34.00 11.19 -2.59
C ILE A 286 33.89 12.69 -2.90
N PRO A 287 34.98 13.36 -3.31
CA PRO A 287 34.98 14.80 -3.55
C PRO A 287 34.19 15.20 -4.82
N GLY A 288 33.71 16.45 -4.83
CA GLY A 288 32.94 17.05 -5.93
C GLY A 288 31.44 17.07 -5.66
N ASP A 289 30.64 17.38 -6.68
CA ASP A 289 29.18 17.37 -6.57
C ASP A 289 28.65 15.93 -6.34
N PRO A 290 28.00 15.63 -5.20
CA PRO A 290 27.55 14.29 -4.88
C PRO A 290 26.59 13.70 -5.92
N VAL A 291 25.77 14.52 -6.56
CA VAL A 291 24.80 14.06 -7.58
C VAL A 291 25.50 13.68 -8.87
N GLU A 292 26.41 14.51 -9.38
CA GLU A 292 27.20 14.19 -10.57
C GLU A 292 28.05 12.93 -10.36
N GLN A 293 28.71 12.80 -9.21
CA GLN A 293 29.52 11.62 -8.92
C GLN A 293 28.66 10.35 -8.77
N ALA A 294 27.49 10.45 -8.13
CA ALA A 294 26.53 9.35 -8.07
C ALA A 294 26.06 8.91 -9.47
N ALA A 295 25.75 9.86 -10.35
CA ALA A 295 25.38 9.57 -11.74
C ALA A 295 26.52 8.89 -12.51
N ARG A 296 27.79 9.30 -12.29
CA ARG A 296 28.97 8.63 -12.88
C ARG A 296 29.12 7.19 -12.41
N LEU A 297 28.88 6.92 -11.12
CA LEU A 297 28.90 5.56 -10.58
C LEU A 297 27.79 4.69 -11.18
N LEU A 298 26.57 5.22 -11.33
CA LEU A 298 25.47 4.52 -12.01
C LEU A 298 25.81 4.21 -13.47
N ARG A 299 26.41 5.16 -14.22
CA ARG A 299 26.87 4.92 -15.60
C ARG A 299 27.89 3.78 -15.67
N ARG A 300 28.72 3.61 -14.64
CA ARG A 300 29.70 2.51 -14.52
C ARG A 300 29.08 1.18 -14.03
N GLY A 301 27.77 1.14 -13.76
CA GLY A 301 27.06 -0.05 -13.31
C GLY A 301 27.19 -0.35 -11.81
N ALA A 302 27.62 0.63 -11.01
CA ALA A 302 27.73 0.46 -9.56
C ALA A 302 26.34 0.38 -8.89
N VAL A 303 26.28 -0.33 -7.76
CA VAL A 303 25.14 -0.37 -6.83
C VAL A 303 25.23 0.82 -5.88
N LEU A 304 24.31 1.76 -6.01
CA LEU A 304 24.27 2.97 -5.18
C LEU A 304 23.18 2.86 -4.11
N ALA A 305 23.52 3.05 -2.83
CA ALA A 305 22.54 3.27 -1.78
C ALA A 305 22.14 4.75 -1.74
N VAL A 306 20.87 5.07 -2.00
CA VAL A 306 20.33 6.44 -2.03
C VAL A 306 19.41 6.65 -0.83
N LYS A 307 19.74 7.61 0.05
CA LYS A 307 18.85 8.03 1.15
C LYS A 307 17.67 8.82 0.57
N GLY A 308 16.47 8.24 0.67
CA GLY A 308 15.22 8.85 0.24
C GLY A 308 14.49 9.58 1.37
N ILE A 309 13.16 9.70 1.24
CA ILE A 309 12.31 10.33 2.26
C ILE A 309 12.02 9.38 3.43
N GLY A 310 11.64 8.13 3.14
CA GLY A 310 11.25 7.13 4.14
C GLY A 310 12.29 6.05 4.44
N GLY A 311 13.44 6.07 3.77
CA GLY A 311 14.52 5.11 3.98
C GLY A 311 15.54 5.12 2.84
N TYR A 312 16.54 4.26 2.95
CA TYR A 312 17.53 4.01 1.91
C TYR A 312 16.97 3.09 0.83
N HIS A 313 17.35 3.34 -0.42
CA HIS A 313 17.06 2.50 -1.56
C HIS A 313 18.36 2.06 -2.24
N LEU A 314 18.38 0.89 -2.84
CA LEU A 314 19.48 0.43 -3.69
C LEU A 314 19.10 0.72 -5.14
N ALA A 315 20.00 1.43 -5.83
CA ALA A 315 19.84 1.88 -7.20
C ALA A 315 20.93 1.31 -8.10
N VAL A 316 20.52 0.80 -9.26
CA VAL A 316 21.39 0.45 -10.38
C VAL A 316 20.73 0.89 -11.67
N ARG A 317 21.51 1.08 -12.73
CA ARG A 317 20.96 1.31 -14.07
C ARG A 317 20.08 0.12 -14.49
N ALA A 318 18.85 0.38 -14.94
CA ALA A 318 17.88 -0.69 -15.22
C ALA A 318 18.09 -1.36 -16.58
N ASP A 319 18.93 -0.79 -17.44
CA ASP A 319 19.26 -1.27 -18.79
C ASP A 319 20.43 -2.27 -18.83
N SER A 320 21.07 -2.54 -17.69
CA SER A 320 22.25 -3.43 -17.61
C SER A 320 21.96 -4.71 -16.85
N GLU A 321 21.95 -5.85 -17.55
CA GLU A 321 21.86 -7.17 -16.91
C GLU A 321 22.96 -7.38 -15.87
N VAL A 322 24.19 -6.98 -16.19
CA VAL A 322 25.34 -7.15 -15.27
C VAL A 322 25.09 -6.43 -13.94
N ALA A 323 24.60 -5.19 -13.98
CA ALA A 323 24.33 -4.42 -12.78
C ALA A 323 23.14 -4.98 -11.98
N VAL A 324 22.08 -5.41 -12.68
CA VAL A 324 20.89 -6.01 -12.06
C VAL A 324 21.23 -7.36 -11.41
N THR A 325 21.97 -8.23 -12.10
CA THR A 325 22.44 -9.50 -11.56
C THR A 325 23.35 -9.30 -10.34
N ALA A 326 24.26 -8.32 -10.40
CA ALA A 326 25.11 -7.99 -9.25
C ALA A 326 24.28 -7.54 -8.03
N LEU A 327 23.29 -6.66 -8.23
CA LEU A 327 22.37 -6.26 -7.16
C LEU A 327 21.61 -7.45 -6.59
N ARG A 328 21.05 -8.33 -7.44
CA ARG A 328 20.29 -9.51 -6.99
C ARG A 328 21.12 -10.47 -6.18
N ALA A 329 22.35 -10.77 -6.64
CA ALA A 329 23.28 -11.65 -5.95
C ALA A 329 23.64 -11.10 -4.56
N ARG A 330 24.01 -9.82 -4.48
CA ARG A 330 24.38 -9.18 -3.20
C ARG A 330 23.19 -9.04 -2.24
N LYS A 331 21.98 -8.77 -2.74
CA LYS A 331 20.74 -8.66 -1.95
C LYS A 331 20.14 -10.02 -1.56
N ARG A 332 20.63 -11.13 -2.14
CA ARG A 332 20.03 -12.47 -2.05
C ARG A 332 18.54 -12.45 -2.46
N ARG A 333 18.26 -11.76 -3.56
CA ARG A 333 16.91 -11.58 -4.11
C ARG A 333 16.87 -12.06 -5.55
N GLU A 334 16.71 -13.37 -5.71
CA GLU A 334 16.87 -14.05 -7.00
C GLU A 334 15.79 -13.66 -8.00
N GLU A 335 14.50 -13.84 -7.67
CA GLU A 335 13.43 -13.73 -8.69
C GLU A 335 12.41 -12.63 -8.43
N ARG A 336 12.26 -12.14 -7.18
CA ARG A 336 11.23 -11.14 -6.86
C ARG A 336 11.43 -9.87 -7.70
N PRO A 337 10.39 -9.38 -8.43
CA PRO A 337 10.53 -8.23 -9.32
C PRO A 337 11.11 -7.00 -8.62
N LEU A 338 11.91 -6.23 -9.36
CA LEU A 338 12.52 -4.99 -8.91
C LEU A 338 11.72 -3.81 -9.47
N ALA A 339 11.42 -2.81 -8.63
CA ALA A 339 10.75 -1.60 -9.10
C ALA A 339 11.74 -0.73 -9.88
N VAL A 340 11.22 -0.03 -10.89
CA VAL A 340 11.97 0.84 -11.79
C VAL A 340 11.46 2.26 -11.64
N MET A 341 12.36 3.19 -11.32
CA MET A 341 12.10 4.61 -11.43
C MET A 341 12.45 5.08 -12.84
N VAL A 342 11.49 5.75 -13.48
CA VAL A 342 11.67 6.35 -14.81
C VAL A 342 11.71 7.89 -14.67
N PRO A 343 12.42 8.61 -15.54
CA PRO A 343 12.57 10.07 -15.43
C PRO A 343 11.25 10.83 -15.62
N ASP A 344 10.38 10.34 -16.50
CA ASP A 344 9.15 11.02 -16.91
C ASP A 344 8.09 10.03 -17.42
N LEU A 345 6.87 10.55 -17.69
CA LEU A 345 5.77 9.78 -18.24
C LEU A 345 6.03 9.28 -19.66
N GLU A 346 6.82 10.00 -20.46
CA GLU A 346 7.16 9.58 -21.82
C GLU A 346 7.96 8.28 -21.80
N THR A 347 8.95 8.20 -20.92
CA THR A 347 9.72 6.99 -20.68
C THR A 347 8.85 5.85 -20.14
N ALA A 348 7.88 6.16 -19.27
CA ALA A 348 6.90 5.18 -18.80
C ALA A 348 6.07 4.59 -19.96
N ARG A 349 5.59 5.42 -20.88
CA ARG A 349 4.83 5.02 -22.09
C ARG A 349 5.67 4.25 -23.10
N ALA A 350 6.96 4.53 -23.18
CA ALA A 350 7.87 3.75 -24.00
C ALA A 350 8.01 2.30 -23.48
N LEU A 351 8.04 2.12 -22.16
CA LEU A 351 8.24 0.81 -21.53
C LEU A 351 6.95 0.01 -21.30
N CYS A 352 5.83 0.69 -21.08
CA CYS A 352 4.59 0.08 -20.60
C CYS A 352 3.35 0.64 -21.30
N HIS A 353 2.30 -0.16 -21.34
CA HIS A 353 0.96 0.31 -21.66
C HIS A 353 0.41 1.07 -20.45
N LEU A 354 -0.19 2.24 -20.72
CA LEU A 354 -0.70 3.15 -19.71
C LEU A 354 -2.10 3.60 -20.09
N ASP A 355 -3.07 3.40 -19.20
CA ASP A 355 -4.36 4.06 -19.27
C ASP A 355 -4.36 5.39 -18.48
N ALA A 356 -5.42 6.18 -18.65
CA ALA A 356 -5.53 7.49 -18.01
C ALA A 356 -5.53 7.42 -16.47
N ARG A 357 -5.95 6.31 -15.86
CA ARG A 357 -5.97 6.13 -14.40
C ARG A 357 -4.58 5.73 -13.89
N GLU A 358 -3.88 4.86 -14.60
CA GLU A 358 -2.50 4.49 -14.31
C GLU A 358 -1.56 5.70 -14.41
N GLU A 359 -1.74 6.55 -15.43
CA GLU A 359 -1.00 7.82 -15.53
C GLU A 359 -1.28 8.73 -14.33
N ARG A 360 -2.56 8.90 -13.95
CA ARG A 360 -2.92 9.69 -12.77
C ARG A 360 -2.25 9.16 -11.51
N LEU A 361 -2.21 7.84 -11.30
CA LEU A 361 -1.54 7.22 -10.16
C LEU A 361 -0.02 7.46 -10.18
N LEU A 362 0.65 7.34 -11.34
CA LEU A 362 2.07 7.67 -11.45
C LEU A 362 2.35 9.14 -11.15
N THR A 363 1.42 10.03 -11.50
CA THR A 363 1.51 11.48 -11.23
C THR A 363 1.01 11.93 -9.88
N ASP A 364 0.40 11.03 -9.10
CA ASP A 364 -0.21 11.35 -7.82
C ASP A 364 0.81 11.95 -6.85
N ALA A 365 0.32 12.78 -5.91
CA ALA A 365 1.12 13.36 -4.84
C ALA A 365 1.94 12.30 -4.06
N GLY A 366 1.40 11.09 -3.90
CA GLY A 366 2.07 9.98 -3.24
C GLY A 366 3.11 9.26 -4.08
N ARG A 367 3.13 9.41 -5.42
CA ARG A 367 4.06 8.73 -6.36
C ARG A 367 4.32 7.26 -6.00
N PRO A 368 3.28 6.40 -5.96
CA PRO A 368 3.45 4.97 -5.67
C PRO A 368 4.18 4.26 -6.82
N ILE A 369 4.62 3.03 -6.54
CA ILE A 369 4.96 2.06 -7.59
C ILE A 369 3.64 1.55 -8.17
N VAL A 370 3.46 1.71 -9.48
CA VAL A 370 2.30 1.20 -10.22
C VAL A 370 2.72 -0.04 -11.01
N LEU A 371 2.00 -1.15 -10.84
CA LEU A 371 2.23 -2.37 -11.63
C LEU A 371 1.58 -2.19 -13.01
N LEU A 372 2.40 -1.97 -14.04
CA LEU A 372 1.96 -1.68 -15.41
C LEU A 372 2.28 -2.83 -16.34
N ARG A 373 1.48 -3.01 -17.40
CA ARG A 373 1.75 -4.02 -18.41
C ARG A 373 2.92 -3.58 -19.29
N ARG A 374 4.00 -4.37 -19.31
CA ARG A 374 5.18 -4.14 -20.14
C ARG A 374 4.84 -4.22 -21.63
N ARG A 375 5.43 -3.34 -22.45
CA ARG A 375 5.41 -3.45 -23.91
C ARG A 375 6.39 -4.53 -24.37
N THR A 376 5.99 -5.33 -25.35
CA THR A 376 6.87 -6.33 -25.99
C THR A 376 7.17 -5.92 -27.43
N ASP A 377 8.26 -6.44 -28.03
CA ASP A 377 8.70 -6.07 -29.40
C ASP A 377 7.65 -6.34 -30.51
N GLY A 378 6.56 -7.04 -30.19
CA GLY A 378 5.40 -7.25 -31.08
C GLY A 378 4.22 -6.29 -30.87
N ASP A 379 4.25 -5.39 -29.87
CA ASP A 379 3.16 -4.45 -29.59
C ASP A 379 3.26 -3.21 -30.49
N SER A 380 2.37 -3.11 -31.49
CA SER A 380 2.32 -1.92 -32.36
C SER A 380 1.95 -0.64 -31.58
N PRO A 381 2.45 0.55 -31.98
CA PRO A 381 2.13 1.83 -31.32
C PRO A 381 0.62 2.20 -31.32
N GLU A 382 -0.15 1.67 -32.27
CA GLU A 382 -1.54 2.05 -32.55
C GLU A 382 -2.61 1.35 -31.68
N GLU A 383 -2.26 0.36 -30.84
CA GLU A 383 -3.23 -0.30 -29.95
C GLU A 383 -3.82 0.61 -28.85
N THR A 384 -3.31 1.83 -28.72
CA THR A 384 -3.76 2.84 -27.74
C THR A 384 -5.12 3.47 -28.05
N GLY A 385 -5.65 3.29 -29.26
CA GLY A 385 -6.90 3.93 -29.71
C GLY A 385 -8.13 3.02 -29.90
N ARG A 386 -7.98 1.68 -29.85
CA ARG A 386 -9.11 0.74 -30.09
C ARG A 386 -9.38 -0.11 -28.86
N ARG A 387 -10.07 0.45 -27.87
CA ARG A 387 -10.74 -0.33 -26.82
C ARG A 387 -12.18 0.15 -26.64
N GLN A 388 -12.93 0.02 -27.73
CA GLN A 388 -14.35 -0.31 -27.80
C GLN A 388 -14.59 -0.92 -29.20
N ASP A 389 -15.31 -2.04 -29.23
CA ASP A 389 -15.73 -2.86 -30.39
C ASP A 389 -14.74 -3.87 -31.03
N ASP A 390 -15.11 -5.15 -30.84
CA ASP A 390 -15.19 -6.29 -31.76
C ASP A 390 -14.21 -6.43 -32.94
N GLY A 391 -13.59 -7.61 -33.03
CA GLY A 391 -12.99 -8.09 -34.28
C GLY A 391 -11.85 -9.10 -34.09
N VAL A 392 -12.14 -10.36 -34.39
CA VAL A 392 -11.21 -11.50 -34.43
C VAL A 392 -10.08 -11.24 -35.41
N HIS A 393 -8.82 -11.26 -34.95
CA HIS A 393 -7.68 -11.61 -35.80
C HIS A 393 -6.67 -12.46 -35.03
N SER A 394 -6.54 -13.72 -35.47
CA SER A 394 -5.50 -14.66 -35.09
C SER A 394 -4.16 -14.25 -35.71
N PHE A 395 -3.09 -14.21 -34.92
CA PHE A 395 -1.74 -14.13 -35.47
C PHE A 395 -0.88 -15.26 -34.90
N THR A 396 -0.57 -16.22 -35.78
CA THR A 396 0.44 -17.26 -35.60
C THR A 396 1.73 -16.76 -36.25
N GLY A 397 2.82 -16.69 -35.49
CA GLY A 397 4.12 -16.26 -36.01
C GLY A 397 5.26 -16.61 -35.06
N THR A 398 6.07 -17.56 -35.48
CA THR A 398 7.23 -18.15 -34.82
C THR A 398 8.33 -17.13 -34.51
N ARG A 399 8.88 -17.19 -33.28
CA ARG A 399 10.06 -16.42 -32.86
C ARG A 399 11.32 -17.01 -33.48
N SER A 400 12.04 -16.21 -34.26
CA SER A 400 13.43 -16.44 -34.63
C SER A 400 14.30 -15.34 -34.02
N SER A 401 15.43 -15.75 -33.49
CA SER A 401 16.38 -14.98 -32.71
C SER A 401 17.44 -14.27 -33.59
N ILE A 402 17.82 -13.08 -33.11
CA ILE A 402 19.13 -12.41 -33.27
C ILE A 402 19.44 -11.77 -34.64
N GLY A 403 19.58 -10.45 -34.59
CA GLY A 403 20.30 -9.62 -35.56
C GLY A 403 20.55 -8.23 -34.97
N THR A 404 21.81 -7.95 -34.64
CA THR A 404 22.33 -6.71 -34.06
C THR A 404 22.38 -5.55 -35.07
N ARG A 405 22.06 -4.34 -34.57
CA ARG A 405 22.32 -2.95 -35.05
C ARG A 405 21.05 -2.15 -34.77
N GLY A 406 21.03 -0.94 -34.24
CA GLY A 406 22.03 0.05 -33.87
C GLY A 406 21.21 1.35 -33.70
N ASP A 407 21.49 2.12 -32.66
CA ASP A 407 21.15 3.55 -32.53
C ASP A 407 19.68 3.96 -32.79
N ASP A 408 18.81 3.71 -31.82
CA ASP A 408 17.59 4.49 -31.60
C ASP A 408 17.36 4.56 -30.09
N GLY A 409 17.24 5.76 -29.54
CA GLY A 409 17.17 6.09 -28.10
C GLY A 409 15.94 5.57 -27.35
N ALA A 410 15.46 4.36 -27.64
CA ALA A 410 14.36 3.72 -26.92
C ALA A 410 14.79 3.36 -25.49
N ALA A 411 13.96 3.71 -24.51
CA ALA A 411 14.14 3.29 -23.13
C ALA A 411 14.13 1.76 -23.04
N ARG A 412 15.17 1.16 -22.44
CA ARG A 412 15.32 -0.29 -22.28
C ARG A 412 15.40 -0.67 -20.80
N VAL A 413 14.88 -1.85 -20.49
CA VAL A 413 14.96 -2.48 -19.16
C VAL A 413 15.44 -3.92 -19.34
N ALA A 414 16.47 -4.28 -18.59
CA ALA A 414 17.02 -5.62 -18.48
C ALA A 414 15.93 -6.62 -18.08
N GLU A 415 15.92 -7.78 -18.74
CA GLU A 415 15.08 -8.93 -18.38
C GLU A 415 15.24 -9.31 -16.91
N GLY A 416 16.47 -9.25 -16.36
CA GLY A 416 16.73 -9.51 -14.95
C GLY A 416 15.92 -8.64 -13.98
N VAL A 417 15.36 -7.50 -14.39
CA VAL A 417 14.51 -6.66 -13.51
C VAL A 417 13.21 -7.37 -13.13
N ALA A 418 12.60 -8.06 -14.10
CA ALA A 418 11.35 -8.78 -13.94
C ALA A 418 11.29 -9.92 -14.97
N ALA A 419 12.13 -10.94 -14.80
CA ALA A 419 12.32 -12.02 -15.77
C ALA A 419 11.00 -12.78 -16.01
N GLY A 420 10.63 -12.94 -17.28
CA GLY A 420 9.36 -13.56 -17.68
C GLY A 420 8.09 -12.82 -17.22
N ASP A 421 8.20 -11.64 -16.60
CA ASP A 421 7.05 -10.88 -16.10
C ASP A 421 6.46 -9.99 -17.21
N ARG A 422 5.14 -10.12 -17.42
CA ARG A 422 4.38 -9.22 -18.30
C ARG A 422 4.09 -7.87 -17.66
N PHE A 423 4.37 -7.72 -16.37
CA PHE A 423 4.22 -6.47 -15.63
C PHE A 423 5.56 -5.92 -15.16
N LEU A 424 5.64 -4.60 -15.08
CA LEU A 424 6.76 -3.87 -14.50
C LEU A 424 6.24 -2.95 -13.39
N GLY A 425 6.88 -2.97 -12.23
CA GLY A 425 6.61 -1.98 -11.18
C GLY A 425 7.31 -0.67 -11.52
N VAL A 426 6.57 0.34 -11.96
CA VAL A 426 7.11 1.63 -12.40
C VAL A 426 6.76 2.73 -11.39
N MET A 427 7.68 3.63 -11.11
CA MET A 427 7.43 4.84 -10.33
C MET A 427 8.08 6.07 -10.98
N LEU A 428 7.55 7.26 -10.67
CA LEU A 428 8.15 8.53 -11.06
C LEU A 428 9.00 9.13 -9.94
N PRO A 429 9.91 10.08 -10.25
CA PRO A 429 10.74 10.72 -9.26
C PRO A 429 9.85 11.51 -8.31
N TYR A 430 10.10 11.36 -7.00
CA TYR A 430 9.24 11.95 -5.97
C TYR A 430 9.99 12.87 -4.98
N SER A 431 11.31 12.95 -5.07
CA SER A 431 12.12 13.83 -4.22
C SER A 431 13.07 14.66 -5.08
N PRO A 432 13.53 15.83 -4.64
CA PRO A 432 14.45 16.63 -5.43
C PRO A 432 15.77 15.88 -5.72
N VAL A 433 16.23 15.03 -4.80
CA VAL A 433 17.38 14.13 -5.02
C VAL A 433 17.16 13.23 -6.24
N HIS A 434 15.97 12.64 -6.36
CA HIS A 434 15.63 11.78 -7.51
C HIS A 434 15.59 12.58 -8.82
N HIS A 435 14.98 13.77 -8.80
CA HIS A 435 14.92 14.65 -9.97
C HIS A 435 16.32 15.10 -10.42
N LEU A 436 17.19 15.50 -9.49
CA LEU A 436 18.57 15.89 -9.79
C LEU A 436 19.40 14.70 -10.33
N LEU A 437 19.26 13.52 -9.71
CA LEU A 437 19.97 12.31 -10.14
C LEU A 437 19.56 11.90 -11.56
N LEU A 438 18.25 11.86 -11.85
CA LEU A 438 17.74 11.48 -13.18
C LEU A 438 17.94 12.58 -14.22
N ARG A 439 18.13 13.84 -13.82
CA ARG A 439 18.59 14.90 -14.74
C ARG A 439 20.02 14.65 -15.23
N ARG A 440 20.89 14.11 -14.35
CA ARG A 440 22.28 13.74 -14.71
C ARG A 440 22.37 12.36 -15.35
N PHE A 441 21.47 11.44 -15.01
CA PHE A 441 21.35 10.10 -15.59
C PHE A 441 19.94 9.90 -16.14
N PRO A 442 19.62 10.40 -17.34
CA PRO A 442 18.26 10.41 -17.90
C PRO A 442 17.86 9.04 -18.49
N GLN A 443 18.00 8.00 -17.69
CA GLN A 443 17.68 6.61 -18.04
C GLN A 443 16.95 5.94 -16.87
N PRO A 444 16.13 4.90 -17.13
CA PRO A 444 15.50 4.13 -16.08
C PRO A 444 16.53 3.54 -15.09
N ILE A 445 16.23 3.62 -13.80
CA ILE A 445 17.01 2.99 -12.73
C ILE A 445 16.13 2.00 -11.98
N VAL A 446 16.70 0.86 -11.60
CA VAL A 446 16.10 0.05 -10.55
C VAL A 446 16.16 0.85 -9.27
N LEU A 447 15.08 0.86 -8.50
CA LEU A 447 15.04 1.44 -7.16
C LEU A 447 14.30 0.47 -6.23
N THR A 448 15.05 -0.28 -5.44
CA THR A 448 14.51 -1.25 -4.48
C THR A 448 14.83 -0.83 -3.05
N SER A 449 14.07 -1.32 -2.08
CA SER A 449 14.30 -1.01 -0.66
C SER A 449 15.72 -1.38 -0.22
N GLY A 450 16.36 -0.53 0.59
CA GLY A 450 17.70 -0.72 1.12
C GLY A 450 17.68 -1.59 2.37
N ASN A 451 17.57 -2.90 2.17
CA ASN A 451 17.60 -3.92 3.20
C ASN A 451 18.09 -5.26 2.61
N ALA A 452 18.62 -6.12 3.48
CA ALA A 452 18.73 -7.54 3.19
C ALA A 452 17.32 -8.16 3.07
N SER A 453 17.17 -9.29 2.36
CA SER A 453 15.86 -9.94 2.23
C SER A 453 15.19 -10.10 3.61
N ASP A 454 13.89 -9.80 3.67
CA ASP A 454 13.01 -10.02 4.84
C ASP A 454 13.29 -9.13 6.07
N GLU A 455 14.17 -8.13 5.94
CA GLU A 455 14.32 -7.04 6.92
C GLU A 455 13.53 -5.78 6.54
N PRO A 456 13.14 -4.93 7.50
CA PRO A 456 12.60 -3.61 7.22
C PRO A 456 13.64 -2.71 6.52
N ILE A 457 13.16 -1.76 5.73
CA ILE A 457 14.02 -0.75 5.09
C ILE A 457 14.90 -0.02 6.12
N ALA A 458 16.21 0.07 5.84
CA ALA A 458 17.13 0.86 6.66
C ALA A 458 16.85 2.35 6.45
N TYR A 459 16.87 3.13 7.53
CA TYR A 459 16.60 4.58 7.48
C TYR A 459 17.58 5.42 8.30
N ALA A 460 18.19 4.84 9.34
CA ALA A 460 19.26 5.46 10.11
C ALA A 460 20.62 5.22 9.45
N ASP A 461 21.47 6.25 9.41
CA ASP A 461 22.71 6.22 8.62
C ASP A 461 23.70 5.17 9.11
N ALA A 462 23.89 5.04 10.42
CA ALA A 462 24.79 4.03 10.99
C ALA A 462 24.38 2.60 10.59
N THR A 463 23.09 2.28 10.75
CA THR A 463 22.54 0.97 10.38
C THR A 463 22.58 0.74 8.88
N ALA A 464 22.36 1.77 8.06
CA ALA A 464 22.43 1.65 6.60
C ALA A 464 23.86 1.36 6.13
N LEU A 465 24.86 2.08 6.66
CA LEU A 465 26.27 1.86 6.34
C LEU A 465 26.73 0.45 6.75
N GLU A 466 26.33 0.00 7.94
CA GLU A 466 26.62 -1.35 8.43
C GLU A 466 25.98 -2.44 7.57
N ARG A 467 24.65 -2.39 7.38
CA ARG A 467 23.89 -3.48 6.75
C ARG A 467 24.02 -3.51 5.23
N LEU A 468 24.17 -2.35 4.60
CA LEU A 468 24.24 -2.24 3.14
C LEU A 468 25.68 -2.16 2.63
N GLY A 469 26.69 -2.07 3.50
CA GLY A 469 28.09 -1.98 3.10
C GLY A 469 28.58 -3.17 2.26
N GLY A 470 28.03 -4.37 2.50
CA GLY A 470 28.29 -5.55 1.67
C GLY A 470 27.49 -5.62 0.35
N ILE A 471 26.58 -4.66 0.11
CA ILE A 471 25.67 -4.64 -1.04
C ILE A 471 25.99 -3.45 -1.97
N ALA A 472 26.06 -2.25 -1.40
CA ALA A 472 26.27 -1.00 -2.13
C ALA A 472 27.76 -0.69 -2.28
N ASP A 473 28.15 -0.20 -3.46
CA ASP A 473 29.50 0.28 -3.74
C ASP A 473 29.71 1.72 -3.20
N ALA A 474 28.61 2.49 -3.09
CA ALA A 474 28.61 3.85 -2.56
C ALA A 474 27.26 4.22 -1.94
N PHE A 475 27.26 5.28 -1.13
CA PHE A 475 26.11 5.81 -0.41
C PHE A 475 25.93 7.30 -0.74
N LEU A 476 24.84 7.65 -1.40
CA LEU A 476 24.36 9.03 -1.53
C LEU A 476 23.40 9.32 -0.37
N LEU A 477 23.88 10.04 0.65
CA LEU A 477 23.12 10.32 1.87
C LEU A 477 23.09 11.80 2.23
N HIS A 478 22.40 12.12 3.33
CA HIS A 478 22.28 13.47 3.86
C HIS A 478 22.06 13.51 5.37
N ASP A 479 22.34 14.64 5.98
CA ASP A 479 22.26 14.91 7.42
C ASP A 479 20.85 15.20 7.95
N ARG A 480 19.81 15.31 7.10
CA ARG A 480 18.42 15.28 7.58
C ARG A 480 18.07 13.87 8.06
N ALA A 481 17.84 13.71 9.36
CA ALA A 481 17.37 12.46 9.93
C ALA A 481 15.96 12.10 9.41
N ILE A 482 15.74 10.80 9.20
CA ILE A 482 14.42 10.20 8.99
C ILE A 482 13.95 9.71 10.36
N HIS A 483 12.80 10.19 10.84
CA HIS A 483 12.30 9.83 12.17
C HIS A 483 11.61 8.46 12.16
N ILE A 484 10.78 8.22 11.14
CA ILE A 484 10.07 6.97 10.95
C ILE A 484 10.25 6.50 9.52
N ARG A 485 10.47 5.19 9.35
CA ARG A 485 10.58 4.58 8.04
C ARG A 485 9.24 4.54 7.32
N ALA A 486 9.29 4.55 5.99
CA ALA A 486 8.14 4.30 5.14
C ALA A 486 8.60 3.74 3.79
N ASP A 487 8.27 2.48 3.53
CA ASP A 487 8.43 1.86 2.22
C ASP A 487 7.58 2.57 1.15
N ASP A 488 7.96 2.44 -0.12
CA ASP A 488 7.13 2.92 -1.24
C ASP A 488 5.82 2.13 -1.32
N SER A 489 4.67 2.80 -1.45
CA SER A 489 3.43 2.08 -1.75
C SER A 489 3.50 1.36 -3.10
N VAL A 490 2.82 0.22 -3.21
CA VAL A 490 2.67 -0.53 -4.47
C VAL A 490 1.19 -0.67 -4.75
N VAL A 491 0.77 -0.28 -5.94
CA VAL A 491 -0.63 -0.28 -6.37
C VAL A 491 -0.75 -0.87 -7.77
N ARG A 492 -1.95 -1.36 -8.10
CA ARG A 492 -2.33 -1.73 -9.47
C ARG A 492 -3.74 -1.23 -9.75
N VAL A 493 -4.11 -1.12 -11.02
CA VAL A 493 -5.49 -0.81 -11.42
C VAL A 493 -6.23 -2.10 -11.75
N VAL A 494 -7.40 -2.28 -11.16
CA VAL A 494 -8.29 -3.42 -11.42
C VAL A 494 -9.71 -2.89 -11.60
N ARG A 495 -10.37 -3.26 -12.70
CA ARG A 495 -11.73 -2.74 -13.05
C ARG A 495 -11.82 -1.21 -12.99
N GLY A 496 -10.77 -0.54 -13.45
CA GLY A 496 -10.67 0.91 -13.42
C GLY A 496 -10.66 1.51 -12.02
N ARG A 497 -10.36 0.77 -10.95
CA ARG A 497 -10.16 1.25 -9.57
C ARG A 497 -8.74 0.96 -9.09
N GLU A 498 -8.24 1.76 -8.15
CA GLU A 498 -6.96 1.48 -7.49
C GLU A 498 -7.12 0.30 -6.53
N LEU A 499 -6.18 -0.64 -6.59
CA LEU A 499 -6.05 -1.76 -5.67
C LEU A 499 -4.66 -1.73 -5.05
N PRO A 500 -4.55 -1.37 -3.75
CA PRO A 500 -3.29 -1.45 -3.04
C PRO A 500 -2.78 -2.89 -2.95
N VAL A 501 -1.50 -3.09 -3.27
CA VAL A 501 -0.74 -4.32 -2.98
C VAL A 501 0.05 -4.13 -1.68
N ARG A 502 0.60 -2.93 -1.50
CA ARG A 502 1.32 -2.47 -0.31
C ARG A 502 0.93 -1.03 -0.01
N ARG A 503 0.41 -0.77 1.19
CA ARG A 503 0.04 0.57 1.67
C ARG A 503 1.11 1.12 2.62
N SER A 504 1.81 2.18 2.22
CA SER A 504 2.88 2.82 3.00
C SER A 504 3.03 4.32 2.65
N ARG A 505 4.16 4.75 2.05
CA ARG A 505 4.44 6.16 1.71
C ARG A 505 3.35 6.77 0.82
N GLY A 506 3.03 8.05 1.05
CA GLY A 506 1.97 8.76 0.32
C GLY A 506 0.54 8.42 0.77
N HIS A 507 0.38 7.37 1.57
CA HIS A 507 -0.91 6.95 2.13
C HIS A 507 -0.94 7.14 3.64
N VAL A 508 0.12 6.74 4.32
CA VAL A 508 0.23 6.81 5.79
C VAL A 508 0.60 8.24 6.22
N PRO A 509 -0.02 8.78 7.28
CA PRO A 509 -0.93 8.13 8.21
C PRO A 509 -2.41 8.52 7.99
N ARG A 510 -2.84 8.75 6.75
CA ARG A 510 -4.24 9.09 6.46
C ARG A 510 -5.18 8.01 7.03
N PRO A 511 -6.15 8.35 7.91
CA PRO A 511 -7.01 7.37 8.52
C PRO A 511 -8.04 6.82 7.52
N ALA A 512 -8.40 5.55 7.69
CA ALA A 512 -9.66 5.01 7.18
C ALA A 512 -10.80 5.47 8.09
N ARG A 513 -12.00 5.62 7.51
CA ARG A 513 -13.20 6.00 8.26
C ARG A 513 -14.03 4.77 8.60
N LEU A 514 -14.30 4.55 9.88
CA LEU A 514 -15.12 3.45 10.38
C LEU A 514 -16.63 3.77 10.30
N THR A 515 -17.42 2.75 9.97
CA THR A 515 -18.89 2.84 9.96
C THR A 515 -19.47 2.86 11.38
N ARG A 516 -18.88 2.07 12.28
CA ARG A 516 -19.12 2.11 13.73
C ARG A 516 -18.00 2.87 14.43
N GLU A 517 -18.38 3.62 15.45
CA GLU A 517 -17.41 4.38 16.25
C GLU A 517 -16.69 3.44 17.22
N ALA A 518 -15.35 3.48 17.25
CA ALA A 518 -14.53 2.91 18.30
C ALA A 518 -14.69 3.79 19.55
N ARG A 519 -15.68 3.46 20.40
CA ARG A 519 -16.00 4.19 21.63
C ARG A 519 -14.86 4.10 22.63
N ARG A 520 -14.38 2.88 22.88
CA ARG A 520 -13.09 2.62 23.51
C ARG A 520 -12.02 2.59 22.42
N PRO A 521 -10.87 3.25 22.61
CA PRO A 521 -9.80 3.18 21.63
C PRO A 521 -9.29 1.74 21.43
N VAL A 522 -9.04 1.38 20.17
CA VAL A 522 -8.68 0.01 19.78
C VAL A 522 -7.33 -0.02 19.08
N LEU A 523 -6.47 -0.97 19.45
CA LEU A 523 -5.31 -1.39 18.67
C LEU A 523 -5.63 -2.73 17.97
N GLY A 524 -5.62 -2.77 16.64
CA GLY A 524 -5.57 -4.00 15.86
C GLY A 524 -4.12 -4.38 15.58
N CYS A 525 -3.66 -5.51 16.11
CA CYS A 525 -2.29 -5.98 16.00
C CYS A 525 -1.94 -6.61 14.65
N GLY A 526 -2.89 -6.80 13.74
CA GLY A 526 -2.66 -7.39 12.42
C GLY A 526 -2.35 -8.90 12.44
N ALA A 527 -1.88 -9.38 11.30
CA ALA A 527 -1.41 -10.75 11.07
C ALA A 527 0.14 -10.81 11.11
N GLU A 528 0.72 -11.97 10.81
CA GLU A 528 2.18 -12.16 10.78
C GLU A 528 2.81 -11.73 9.45
N LEU A 529 2.18 -12.05 8.31
CA LEU A 529 2.67 -11.70 6.98
C LEU A 529 2.21 -10.30 6.56
N LYS A 530 3.02 -9.63 5.74
CA LYS A 530 2.79 -8.29 5.17
C LYS A 530 2.28 -7.27 6.19
N HIS A 531 2.76 -7.40 7.41
CA HIS A 531 2.16 -6.86 8.62
C HIS A 531 1.93 -5.36 8.58
N THR A 532 0.76 -4.98 9.10
CA THR A 532 0.38 -3.63 9.52
C THR A 532 -0.35 -3.74 10.85
N PHE A 533 -0.27 -2.68 11.66
CA PHE A 533 -1.15 -2.51 12.83
C PHE A 533 -2.11 -1.35 12.56
N CYS A 534 -3.19 -1.25 13.34
CA CYS A 534 -4.18 -0.18 13.19
C CYS A 534 -4.57 0.37 14.55
N LEU A 535 -4.47 1.67 14.74
CA LEU A 535 -4.94 2.35 15.94
C LEU A 535 -6.24 3.09 15.64
N ALA A 536 -7.25 3.01 16.49
CA ALA A 536 -8.53 3.68 16.24
C ALA A 536 -9.11 4.32 17.48
N GLU A 537 -9.72 5.48 17.28
CA GLU A 537 -10.52 6.21 18.25
C GLU A 537 -11.62 6.95 17.49
N GLY A 538 -12.84 6.94 18.00
CA GLY A 538 -13.97 7.56 17.31
C GLY A 538 -14.21 6.88 15.96
N ARG A 539 -14.29 7.67 14.88
CA ARG A 539 -14.50 7.14 13.52
C ARG A 539 -13.21 7.00 12.71
N HIS A 540 -12.06 7.27 13.28
CA HIS A 540 -10.78 7.23 12.57
C HIS A 540 -10.03 5.94 12.91
N ALA A 541 -9.53 5.27 11.87
CA ALA A 541 -8.68 4.09 11.96
C ALA A 541 -7.36 4.33 11.22
N PHE A 542 -6.28 4.47 11.98
CA PHE A 542 -4.93 4.77 11.53
C PHE A 542 -4.17 3.47 11.25
N VAL A 543 -4.33 2.94 10.04
CA VAL A 543 -3.53 1.80 9.57
C VAL A 543 -2.08 2.27 9.37
N SER A 544 -1.13 1.53 9.94
CA SER A 544 0.29 1.81 9.87
C SER A 544 0.84 1.71 8.44
N HIS A 545 2.10 2.09 8.28
CA HIS A 545 2.87 1.68 7.11
C HIS A 545 3.13 0.18 7.16
N HIS A 546 3.39 -0.39 5.98
CA HIS A 546 3.85 -1.77 5.84
C HIS A 546 5.17 -1.98 6.59
N ILE A 547 5.22 -3.00 7.44
CA ILE A 547 6.40 -3.33 8.24
C ILE A 547 7.20 -4.48 7.62
N GLY A 548 6.55 -5.37 6.87
CA GLY A 548 7.13 -6.61 6.35
C GLY A 548 6.55 -7.83 7.08
N ASP A 549 7.24 -8.96 7.01
CA ASP A 549 6.81 -10.19 7.68
C ASP A 549 7.37 -10.24 9.12
N LEU A 550 6.52 -10.49 10.11
CA LEU A 550 6.90 -10.52 11.54
C LEU A 550 7.63 -11.82 11.91
N GLU A 551 8.78 -12.07 11.31
CA GLU A 551 9.55 -13.31 11.49
C GLU A 551 10.84 -13.13 12.30
N ASN A 552 11.25 -11.88 12.56
CA ASN A 552 12.53 -11.57 13.20
C ASN A 552 12.46 -10.40 14.19
N TYR A 553 13.54 -10.19 14.93
CA TYR A 553 13.62 -9.16 15.96
C TYR A 553 13.49 -7.74 15.38
N GLU A 554 14.03 -7.51 14.19
CA GLU A 554 13.96 -6.22 13.49
C GLU A 554 12.53 -5.82 13.18
N THR A 555 11.73 -6.74 12.64
CA THR A 555 10.33 -6.49 12.27
C THR A 555 9.45 -6.39 13.53
N LEU A 556 9.70 -7.20 14.57
CA LEU A 556 9.03 -7.07 15.88
C LEU A 556 9.33 -5.72 16.56
N ARG A 557 10.59 -5.27 16.55
CA ARG A 557 10.98 -3.95 17.08
C ARG A 557 10.35 -2.82 16.25
N SER A 558 10.25 -3.01 14.93
CA SER A 558 9.54 -2.07 14.05
C SER A 558 8.08 -1.93 14.42
N PHE A 559 7.40 -3.04 14.62
CA PHE A 559 5.99 -3.10 15.01
C PHE A 559 5.76 -2.44 16.36
N THR A 560 6.42 -2.92 17.41
CA THR A 560 6.23 -2.41 18.78
C THR A 560 6.64 -0.94 18.93
N GLY A 561 7.74 -0.52 18.30
CA GLY A 561 8.15 0.88 18.24
C GLY A 561 7.17 1.76 17.46
N GLY A 562 6.63 1.22 16.36
CA GLY A 562 5.60 1.86 15.54
C GLY A 562 4.30 2.11 16.29
N VAL A 563 3.80 1.11 17.03
CA VAL A 563 2.61 1.25 17.89
C VAL A 563 2.80 2.39 18.88
N ARG A 564 3.91 2.38 19.64
CA ARG A 564 4.22 3.44 20.61
C ARG A 564 4.33 4.81 19.94
N HIS A 565 4.88 4.88 18.73
CA HIS A 565 4.94 6.13 17.98
C HIS A 565 3.53 6.61 17.61
N PHE A 566 2.64 5.75 17.10
CA PHE A 566 1.27 6.13 16.73
C PHE A 566 0.43 6.52 17.95
N GLU A 567 0.55 5.81 19.07
CA GLU A 567 -0.10 6.16 20.34
C GLU A 567 0.29 7.59 20.78
N ARG A 568 1.60 7.92 20.69
CA ARG A 568 2.07 9.28 21.01
C ARG A 568 1.62 10.32 19.99
N LEU A 569 1.72 9.97 18.71
CA LEU A 569 1.48 10.87 17.60
C LEU A 569 0.02 11.33 17.53
N PHE A 570 -0.92 10.41 17.80
CA PHE A 570 -2.35 10.66 17.77
C PHE A 570 -2.98 10.88 19.15
N GLY A 571 -2.19 10.72 20.23
CA GLY A 571 -2.69 10.83 21.60
C GLY A 571 -3.74 9.77 21.95
N ILE A 572 -3.66 8.60 21.32
CA ILE A 572 -4.61 7.50 21.50
C ILE A 572 -3.97 6.44 22.40
N ARG A 573 -4.63 6.10 23.51
CA ARG A 573 -4.24 4.99 24.39
C ARG A 573 -5.25 3.86 24.21
N PRO A 574 -4.87 2.71 23.62
CA PRO A 574 -5.76 1.58 23.45
C PRO A 574 -6.33 1.10 24.78
N GLU A 575 -7.64 0.87 24.83
CA GLU A 575 -8.31 0.15 25.91
C GLU A 575 -8.70 -1.27 25.47
N LEU A 576 -8.74 -1.51 24.17
CA LEU A 576 -8.96 -2.80 23.52
C LEU A 576 -7.77 -3.14 22.62
N VAL A 577 -7.33 -4.40 22.64
CA VAL A 577 -6.29 -4.93 21.74
C VAL A 577 -6.81 -6.12 20.94
N ALA A 578 -7.16 -5.87 19.69
CA ALA A 578 -7.67 -6.88 18.77
C ALA A 578 -6.52 -7.64 18.08
N HIS A 579 -6.59 -8.97 18.04
CA HIS A 579 -5.53 -9.82 17.52
C HIS A 579 -6.09 -11.02 16.75
N ASP A 580 -5.23 -11.68 15.97
CA ASP A 580 -5.57 -12.92 15.27
C ASP A 580 -5.74 -14.08 16.27
N LEU A 581 -6.53 -15.10 15.93
CA LEU A 581 -6.69 -16.28 16.76
C LEU A 581 -5.49 -17.24 16.67
N HIS A 582 -4.58 -17.05 15.71
CA HIS A 582 -3.37 -17.87 15.64
C HIS A 582 -2.48 -17.66 16.88
N PRO A 583 -2.22 -18.70 17.69
CA PRO A 583 -1.56 -18.55 18.99
C PRO A 583 -0.07 -18.20 18.86
N GLU A 584 0.59 -18.65 17.79
CA GLU A 584 2.04 -18.49 17.64
C GLU A 584 2.50 -17.17 17.03
N TYR A 585 1.58 -16.37 16.47
CA TYR A 585 1.95 -15.10 15.85
C TYR A 585 2.57 -14.15 16.87
N LEU A 586 3.69 -13.51 16.50
CA LEU A 586 4.32 -12.50 17.35
C LEU A 586 3.38 -11.33 17.66
N SER A 587 2.49 -10.98 16.73
CA SER A 587 1.45 -9.97 16.96
C SER A 587 0.41 -10.40 18.00
N THR A 588 0.01 -11.68 18.00
CA THR A 588 -0.90 -12.26 19.01
C THR A 588 -0.23 -12.31 20.38
N LYS A 589 1.02 -12.78 20.46
CA LYS A 589 1.77 -12.81 21.72
C LYS A 589 1.91 -11.40 22.31
N TYR A 590 2.27 -10.42 21.49
CA TYR A 590 2.31 -9.01 21.91
C TYR A 590 0.95 -8.51 22.45
N ALA A 591 -0.16 -8.88 21.81
CA ALA A 591 -1.49 -8.47 22.26
C ALA A 591 -1.86 -9.08 23.61
N LEU A 592 -1.57 -10.36 23.82
CA LEU A 592 -1.90 -11.10 25.04
C LEU A 592 -0.97 -10.74 26.22
N GLU A 593 0.25 -10.29 25.94
CA GLU A 593 1.21 -9.81 26.95
C GLU A 593 0.92 -8.37 27.41
N ARG A 594 0.05 -7.61 26.73
CA ARG A 594 -0.34 -6.27 27.18
C ARG A 594 -1.34 -6.35 28.33
N GLU A 595 -0.98 -5.78 29.47
CA GLU A 595 -1.84 -5.71 30.67
C GLU A 595 -2.75 -4.48 30.69
N ASP A 596 -2.47 -3.48 29.85
CA ASP A 596 -3.14 -2.18 29.86
C ASP A 596 -4.31 -2.07 28.85
N ALA A 597 -4.64 -3.15 28.14
CA ALA A 597 -5.75 -3.23 27.22
C ALA A 597 -6.41 -4.62 27.26
N GLU A 598 -7.72 -4.68 27.08
CA GLU A 598 -8.47 -5.93 27.05
C GLU A 598 -8.33 -6.63 25.68
N PRO A 599 -7.94 -7.91 25.62
CA PRO A 599 -7.72 -8.61 24.36
C PRO A 599 -9.03 -9.00 23.67
N VAL A 600 -9.10 -8.83 22.35
CA VAL A 600 -10.23 -9.22 21.51
C VAL A 600 -9.76 -10.13 20.38
N GLY A 601 -10.04 -11.42 20.50
CA GLY A 601 -9.74 -12.39 19.45
C GLY A 601 -10.64 -12.23 18.22
N VAL A 602 -10.04 -12.11 17.04
CA VAL A 602 -10.73 -12.01 15.75
C VAL A 602 -10.19 -13.06 14.80
N GLN A 603 -11.08 -13.86 14.23
CA GLN A 603 -10.68 -14.92 13.29
C GLN A 603 -10.15 -14.30 11.99
N HIS A 604 -9.05 -14.85 11.46
CA HIS A 604 -8.32 -14.33 10.31
C HIS A 604 -9.18 -13.99 9.08
N HIS A 605 -10.00 -14.93 8.63
CA HIS A 605 -10.85 -14.78 7.45
C HIS A 605 -12.04 -13.85 7.71
N HIS A 606 -12.55 -13.81 8.94
CA HIS A 606 -13.51 -12.81 9.37
C HIS A 606 -12.89 -11.40 9.32
N ALA A 607 -11.65 -11.23 9.77
CA ALA A 607 -10.92 -9.96 9.66
C ALA A 607 -10.70 -9.55 8.20
N HIS A 608 -10.40 -10.48 7.28
CA HIS A 608 -10.36 -10.20 5.83
C HIS A 608 -11.69 -9.63 5.35
N ILE A 609 -12.81 -10.30 5.61
CA ILE A 609 -14.13 -9.80 5.18
C ILE A 609 -14.48 -8.46 5.86
N ALA A 610 -14.24 -8.33 7.17
CA ALA A 610 -14.51 -7.11 7.92
C ALA A 610 -13.67 -5.93 7.43
N SER A 611 -12.42 -6.16 7.01
CA SER A 611 -11.58 -5.11 6.41
C SER A 611 -12.16 -4.61 5.08
N CYS A 612 -12.68 -5.51 4.22
CA CYS A 612 -13.38 -5.14 2.99
C CYS A 612 -14.67 -4.36 3.26
N LEU A 613 -15.44 -4.77 4.29
CA LEU A 613 -16.65 -4.08 4.74
C LEU A 613 -16.34 -2.67 5.23
N ALA A 614 -15.35 -2.53 6.13
CA ALA A 614 -14.88 -1.24 6.63
C ALA A 614 -14.34 -0.35 5.49
N ASP A 615 -13.63 -0.95 4.53
CA ASP A 615 -13.11 -0.24 3.37
C ASP A 615 -14.23 0.27 2.43
N ASN A 616 -15.38 -0.39 2.40
CA ASN A 616 -16.55 0.03 1.62
C ASN A 616 -17.59 0.83 2.42
N GLY A 617 -17.39 1.03 3.73
CA GLY A 617 -18.34 1.72 4.60
C GLY A 617 -19.64 0.94 4.82
N VAL A 618 -19.58 -0.40 4.75
CA VAL A 618 -20.71 -1.32 4.91
C VAL A 618 -20.56 -2.10 6.21
N GLU A 619 -21.66 -2.44 6.89
CA GLU A 619 -21.61 -3.23 8.15
C GLU A 619 -21.93 -4.72 7.95
N GLY A 620 -22.64 -5.06 6.86
CA GLY A 620 -23.15 -6.41 6.60
C GLY A 620 -24.62 -6.59 7.02
N PRO A 621 -25.14 -7.83 7.00
CA PRO A 621 -24.45 -9.06 6.58
C PRO A 621 -24.19 -9.13 5.07
N VAL A 622 -23.13 -9.83 4.68
CA VAL A 622 -22.76 -10.13 3.29
C VAL A 622 -22.39 -11.60 3.12
N ILE A 623 -22.33 -12.04 1.85
CA ILE A 623 -21.63 -13.27 1.49
C ILE A 623 -20.14 -12.93 1.38
N GLY A 624 -19.34 -13.33 2.35
CA GLY A 624 -17.90 -13.17 2.31
C GLY A 624 -17.23 -14.33 1.58
N VAL A 625 -16.39 -14.04 0.59
CA VAL A 625 -15.50 -15.02 -0.05
C VAL A 625 -14.09 -14.69 0.40
N ALA A 626 -13.54 -15.50 1.30
CA ALA A 626 -12.23 -15.31 1.91
C ALA A 626 -11.24 -16.33 1.33
N PHE A 627 -10.62 -15.99 0.20
CA PHE A 627 -9.69 -16.86 -0.52
C PHE A 627 -8.26 -16.34 -0.32
N ASP A 628 -7.44 -17.15 0.34
CA ASP A 628 -6.13 -16.74 0.84
C ASP A 628 -5.13 -17.91 0.85
N GLY A 629 -3.90 -17.61 1.28
CA GLY A 629 -2.85 -18.57 1.57
C GLY A 629 -3.20 -19.46 2.76
N LEU A 630 -3.05 -18.98 3.99
CA LEU A 630 -3.36 -19.76 5.20
C LEU A 630 -3.86 -18.83 6.28
N GLY A 631 -4.91 -19.25 6.99
CA GLY A 631 -5.30 -18.63 8.25
C GLY A 631 -5.81 -19.68 9.23
N TYR A 632 -5.71 -19.39 10.51
CA TYR A 632 -6.07 -20.33 11.58
C TYR A 632 -7.60 -20.58 11.59
N GLY A 633 -7.99 -21.84 11.39
CA GLY A 633 -9.38 -22.28 11.46
C GLY A 633 -9.81 -22.59 12.89
N LEU A 634 -11.12 -22.46 13.15
CA LEU A 634 -11.69 -22.76 14.47
C LEU A 634 -11.77 -24.27 14.78
N ASP A 635 -11.59 -25.11 13.77
CA ASP A 635 -11.67 -26.57 13.80
C ASP A 635 -10.29 -27.25 13.76
N GLY A 636 -9.21 -26.48 13.92
CA GLY A 636 -7.84 -26.98 13.81
C GLY A 636 -7.35 -27.21 12.38
N THR A 637 -8.19 -26.96 11.36
CA THR A 637 -7.76 -26.96 9.95
C THR A 637 -7.22 -25.59 9.55
N LEU A 638 -6.34 -25.55 8.54
CA LEU A 638 -5.83 -24.30 7.99
C LEU A 638 -6.76 -23.81 6.88
N TRP A 639 -7.49 -22.73 7.16
CA TRP A 639 -8.45 -22.15 6.22
C TRP A 639 -7.76 -21.33 5.12
N GLY A 640 -8.48 -21.08 4.03
CA GLY A 640 -8.02 -20.22 2.93
C GLY A 640 -8.89 -20.28 1.67
N GLY A 641 -10.05 -20.94 1.73
CA GLY A 641 -10.96 -21.11 0.60
C GLY A 641 -12.41 -21.09 1.07
N GLU A 642 -12.77 -20.05 1.82
CA GLU A 642 -13.98 -20.03 2.64
C GLU A 642 -15.10 -19.19 2.03
N PHE A 643 -16.34 -19.67 2.16
CA PHE A 643 -17.57 -18.92 1.97
C PHE A 643 -18.20 -18.67 3.34
N LEU A 644 -18.34 -17.41 3.71
CA LEU A 644 -18.86 -16.96 4.98
C LEU A 644 -20.15 -16.17 4.78
N VAL A 645 -21.07 -16.25 5.74
CA VAL A 645 -22.09 -15.22 5.95
C VAL A 645 -21.61 -14.38 7.11
N ALA A 646 -21.21 -13.14 6.86
CA ALA A 646 -20.49 -12.32 7.84
C ALA A 646 -20.95 -10.87 7.88
N ASP A 647 -20.88 -10.28 9.07
CA ASP A 647 -20.98 -8.84 9.33
C ASP A 647 -19.78 -8.40 10.20
N LEU A 648 -19.76 -7.17 10.70
CA LEU A 648 -18.67 -6.69 11.56
C LEU A 648 -18.64 -7.36 12.95
N THR A 649 -19.72 -7.98 13.41
CA THR A 649 -19.79 -8.57 14.75
C THR A 649 -19.47 -10.06 14.75
N GLY A 650 -19.82 -10.78 13.70
CA GLY A 650 -19.62 -12.23 13.62
C GLY A 650 -19.73 -12.81 12.23
N PHE A 651 -19.56 -14.12 12.14
CA PHE A 651 -19.66 -14.86 10.90
C PHE A 651 -20.16 -16.28 11.13
N ARG A 652 -20.69 -16.88 10.06
CA ARG A 652 -21.01 -18.31 9.96
C ARG A 652 -20.35 -18.87 8.70
N ARG A 653 -19.60 -19.97 8.84
CA ARG A 653 -19.05 -20.71 7.70
C ARG A 653 -20.21 -21.35 6.92
N ALA A 654 -20.39 -20.95 5.67
CA ALA A 654 -21.45 -21.41 4.80
C ALA A 654 -20.98 -22.52 3.87
N GLY A 655 -19.72 -22.47 3.45
CA GLY A 655 -19.07 -23.53 2.69
C GLY A 655 -17.56 -23.30 2.56
N HIS A 656 -16.84 -24.27 2.03
CA HIS A 656 -15.39 -24.19 1.86
C HIS A 656 -14.88 -25.10 0.74
N LEU A 657 -13.64 -24.88 0.30
CA LEU A 657 -12.94 -25.87 -0.52
C LEU A 657 -12.71 -27.16 0.29
N ALA A 658 -12.90 -28.32 -0.34
CA ALA A 658 -12.57 -29.61 0.25
C ALA A 658 -11.13 -29.60 0.78
N THR A 659 -10.94 -30.11 1.99
CA THR A 659 -9.63 -30.12 2.63
C THR A 659 -8.67 -31.07 1.91
N VAL A 660 -7.40 -30.68 1.92
CA VAL A 660 -6.28 -31.49 1.41
C VAL A 660 -5.15 -31.49 2.42
N PRO A 661 -4.39 -32.59 2.54
CA PRO A 661 -3.18 -32.61 3.35
C PRO A 661 -2.11 -31.71 2.74
N MET A 662 -1.38 -30.99 3.59
CA MET A 662 -0.26 -30.13 3.22
C MET A 662 1.08 -30.80 3.61
N PRO A 663 1.62 -31.74 2.81
CA PRO A 663 2.74 -32.59 3.24
C PRO A 663 4.03 -31.80 3.44
N GLY A 664 4.51 -31.77 4.68
CA GLY A 664 5.68 -31.01 5.11
C GLY A 664 5.34 -29.63 5.69
N GLY A 665 4.07 -29.33 5.93
CA GLY A 665 3.62 -28.07 6.52
C GLY A 665 4.11 -26.86 5.72
N ALA A 666 4.87 -25.97 6.37
CA ALA A 666 5.48 -24.80 5.72
C ALA A 666 6.38 -25.13 4.52
N THR A 667 6.91 -26.36 4.42
CA THR A 667 7.69 -26.78 3.25
C THR A 667 6.85 -26.81 1.98
N ALA A 668 5.56 -27.16 2.07
CA ALA A 668 4.66 -27.17 0.92
C ALA A 668 4.37 -25.76 0.37
N ILE A 669 4.51 -24.72 1.20
CA ILE A 669 4.43 -23.31 0.76
C ILE A 669 5.64 -22.97 -0.12
N ARG A 670 6.84 -23.40 0.30
CA ARG A 670 8.08 -23.17 -0.44
C ARG A 670 8.25 -24.09 -1.65
N GLN A 671 7.59 -25.25 -1.64
CA GLN A 671 7.69 -26.27 -2.68
C GLN A 671 6.31 -26.64 -3.24
N PRO A 672 5.74 -25.83 -4.15
CA PRO A 672 4.39 -26.02 -4.71
C PRO A 672 4.09 -27.43 -5.26
N TRP A 673 5.10 -28.13 -5.80
CA TRP A 673 4.94 -29.50 -6.31
C TRP A 673 4.43 -30.49 -5.24
N ARG A 674 4.68 -30.22 -3.96
CA ARG A 674 4.16 -31.03 -2.85
C ARG A 674 2.63 -30.99 -2.77
N MET A 675 2.04 -29.82 -3.06
CA MET A 675 0.59 -29.70 -3.17
C MET A 675 0.08 -30.44 -4.40
N ALA A 676 0.77 -30.36 -5.55
CA ALA A 676 0.42 -31.17 -6.72
C ALA A 676 0.43 -32.67 -6.37
N ALA A 677 1.46 -33.16 -5.69
CA ALA A 677 1.53 -34.54 -5.23
C ALA A 677 0.36 -34.92 -4.28
N ALA A 678 -0.04 -34.03 -3.38
CA ALA A 678 -1.17 -34.25 -2.48
C ALA A 678 -2.51 -34.34 -3.23
N TYR A 679 -2.78 -33.43 -4.18
CA TYR A 679 -4.00 -33.47 -5.00
C TYR A 679 -4.08 -34.68 -5.95
N LEU A 680 -2.94 -35.27 -6.28
CA LEU A 680 -2.83 -36.44 -7.16
C LEU A 680 -2.69 -37.76 -6.39
N ALA A 681 -2.65 -37.73 -5.07
CA ALA A 681 -2.48 -38.91 -4.24
C ALA A 681 -3.59 -39.94 -4.51
N GLY A 682 -3.21 -41.20 -4.70
CA GLY A 682 -4.16 -42.28 -4.99
C GLY A 682 -4.74 -42.29 -6.41
N THR A 683 -4.16 -41.51 -7.35
CA THR A 683 -4.54 -41.53 -8.76
C THR A 683 -3.41 -42.06 -9.66
N ASP A 684 -3.74 -42.81 -10.70
CA ASP A 684 -2.77 -43.19 -11.75
C ASP A 684 -2.42 -42.03 -12.69
N ALA A 685 -3.15 -40.90 -12.59
CA ALA A 685 -3.00 -39.71 -13.42
C ALA A 685 -1.66 -38.99 -13.25
N ALA A 686 -0.87 -39.33 -12.21
CA ALA A 686 0.46 -38.75 -12.00
C ALA A 686 1.56 -39.37 -12.89
N ARG A 687 1.31 -40.50 -13.57
CA ARG A 687 2.31 -41.17 -14.41
C ARG A 687 2.61 -40.33 -15.68
N GLY A 688 3.88 -40.08 -15.95
CA GLY A 688 4.32 -39.34 -17.15
C GLY A 688 4.16 -37.81 -17.08
N LEU A 689 3.86 -37.25 -15.90
CA LEU A 689 3.83 -35.81 -15.71
C LEU A 689 5.23 -35.25 -15.41
N ALA A 690 5.61 -34.18 -16.09
CA ALA A 690 6.91 -33.53 -15.90
C ALA A 690 7.18 -33.12 -14.44
N VAL A 691 6.16 -32.70 -13.68
CA VAL A 691 6.33 -32.35 -12.25
C VAL A 691 6.73 -33.55 -11.38
N ARG A 692 6.24 -34.75 -11.72
CA ARG A 692 6.63 -35.99 -11.05
C ARG A 692 8.04 -36.37 -11.46
N ASP A 693 8.37 -36.29 -12.75
CA ASP A 693 9.69 -36.66 -13.25
C ASP A 693 10.80 -35.79 -12.64
N ARG A 694 10.57 -34.47 -12.51
CA ARG A 694 11.52 -33.55 -11.85
C ARG A 694 11.70 -33.81 -10.35
N ASN A 695 10.73 -34.48 -9.71
CA ASN A 695 10.72 -34.73 -8.27
C ASN A 695 10.63 -36.24 -7.94
N ALA A 696 11.05 -37.11 -8.86
CA ALA A 696 10.83 -38.54 -8.80
C ALA A 696 11.44 -39.20 -7.55
N ASP A 697 12.57 -38.65 -7.09
CA ASP A 697 13.30 -39.08 -5.89
C ASP A 697 12.50 -38.91 -4.58
N ARG A 698 11.58 -37.94 -4.54
CA ARG A 698 10.84 -37.56 -3.33
C ARG A 698 9.33 -37.71 -3.45
N TRP A 699 8.81 -37.91 -4.67
CA TRP A 699 7.37 -37.93 -4.95
C TRP A 699 6.63 -38.94 -4.08
N ASP A 700 7.03 -40.22 -4.12
CA ASP A 700 6.31 -41.30 -3.42
C ASP A 700 6.37 -41.13 -1.90
N ALA A 701 7.46 -40.58 -1.36
CA ALA A 701 7.59 -40.25 0.05
C ALA A 701 6.62 -39.13 0.47
N VAL A 702 6.44 -38.11 -0.37
CA VAL A 702 5.49 -37.00 -0.13
C VAL A 702 4.04 -37.47 -0.23
N VAL A 703 3.72 -38.33 -1.22
CA VAL A 703 2.39 -38.94 -1.33
C VAL A 703 2.09 -39.81 -0.11
N ALA A 704 3.04 -40.62 0.35
CA ALA A 704 2.89 -41.43 1.55
C ALA A 704 2.73 -40.57 2.82
N MET A 705 3.44 -39.45 2.90
CA MET A 705 3.31 -38.47 3.99
C MET A 705 1.89 -37.89 4.05
N ALA A 706 1.35 -37.46 2.91
CA ALA A 706 -0.02 -36.98 2.77
C ALA A 706 -1.05 -38.05 3.17
N ALA A 707 -0.91 -39.27 2.66
CA ALA A 707 -1.84 -40.37 2.93
C ALA A 707 -1.85 -40.80 4.41
N LYS A 708 -0.70 -40.75 5.09
CA LYS A 708 -0.56 -41.10 6.51
C LYS A 708 -0.87 -39.96 7.47
N GLY A 709 -1.06 -38.74 6.98
CA GLY A 709 -1.30 -37.54 7.82
C GLY A 709 -0.10 -37.13 8.68
N VAL A 710 1.11 -37.60 8.38
CA VAL A 710 2.32 -37.30 9.17
C VAL A 710 2.91 -35.97 8.70
N ASN A 711 3.04 -34.98 9.58
CA ASN A 711 3.51 -33.63 9.20
C ASN A 711 2.75 -33.05 7.99
N ALA A 712 1.45 -33.35 7.91
CA ALA A 712 0.60 -33.01 6.77
C ALA A 712 -0.72 -32.42 7.28
N PRO A 713 -0.70 -31.22 7.91
CA PRO A 713 -1.92 -30.58 8.39
C PRO A 713 -2.92 -30.39 7.24
N LEU A 714 -4.20 -30.51 7.56
CA LEU A 714 -5.28 -30.33 6.59
C LEU A 714 -5.51 -28.85 6.30
N THR A 715 -5.74 -28.53 5.02
CA THR A 715 -6.02 -27.17 4.58
C THR A 715 -7.12 -27.11 3.53
N SER A 716 -7.99 -26.10 3.62
CA SER A 716 -8.97 -25.71 2.58
C SER A 716 -8.47 -24.53 1.73
N SER A 717 -7.16 -24.31 1.67
CA SER A 717 -6.56 -23.13 1.06
C SER A 717 -6.73 -23.04 -0.46
N ALA A 718 -7.28 -21.91 -0.93
CA ALA A 718 -7.27 -21.54 -2.34
C ALA A 718 -5.84 -21.24 -2.82
N GLY A 719 -4.99 -20.62 -2.00
CA GLY A 719 -3.58 -20.40 -2.34
C GLY A 719 -2.83 -21.72 -2.63
N ARG A 720 -3.05 -22.76 -1.82
CA ARG A 720 -2.44 -24.08 -2.02
C ARG A 720 -2.99 -24.81 -3.25
N LEU A 721 -4.26 -24.60 -3.59
CA LEU A 721 -4.84 -25.06 -4.87
C LEU A 721 -4.14 -24.39 -6.06
N PHE A 722 -3.89 -23.08 -6.00
CA PHE A 722 -3.13 -22.36 -7.02
C PHE A 722 -1.69 -22.86 -7.12
N ASP A 723 -1.03 -23.13 -5.99
CA ASP A 723 0.34 -23.69 -5.97
C ASP A 723 0.41 -25.05 -6.69
N ALA A 724 -0.56 -25.94 -6.44
CA ALA A 724 -0.63 -27.23 -7.12
C ALA A 724 -0.77 -27.08 -8.64
N VAL A 725 -1.69 -26.21 -9.10
CA VAL A 725 -1.90 -25.96 -10.53
C VAL A 725 -0.71 -25.24 -11.16
N ALA A 726 -0.07 -24.33 -10.44
CA ALA A 726 1.14 -23.65 -10.91
C ALA A 726 2.30 -24.63 -11.10
N ALA A 727 2.53 -25.57 -10.17
CA ALA A 727 3.57 -26.59 -10.33
C ALA A 727 3.33 -27.50 -11.55
N LEU A 728 2.05 -27.82 -11.84
CA LEU A 728 1.64 -28.63 -12.99
C LEU A 728 1.82 -27.90 -14.33
N THR A 729 1.58 -26.58 -14.37
CA THR A 729 1.47 -25.81 -15.62
C THR A 729 2.71 -24.98 -15.95
N THR A 730 3.33 -24.35 -14.95
CA THR A 730 4.47 -23.44 -15.13
C THR A 730 5.82 -24.10 -14.88
N GLY A 731 5.81 -25.27 -14.24
CA GLY A 731 7.03 -25.96 -13.82
C GLY A 731 7.65 -25.40 -12.53
N ARG A 732 6.95 -24.51 -11.81
CA ARG A 732 7.43 -23.88 -10.58
C ARG A 732 7.44 -24.86 -9.40
N ASP A 733 8.59 -25.49 -9.18
CA ASP A 733 8.77 -26.47 -8.10
C ASP A 733 9.22 -25.83 -6.77
N THR A 734 9.87 -24.67 -6.79
CA THR A 734 10.28 -23.96 -5.57
C THR A 734 10.06 -22.46 -5.74
N VAL A 735 9.60 -21.80 -4.68
CA VAL A 735 9.39 -20.35 -4.65
C VAL A 735 10.39 -19.65 -3.75
N THR A 736 10.77 -18.44 -4.13
CA THR A 736 11.71 -17.56 -3.40
C THR A 736 11.02 -16.41 -2.69
N TYR A 737 9.73 -16.21 -2.94
CA TYR A 737 8.89 -15.24 -2.24
C TYR A 737 7.44 -15.71 -2.20
N GLU A 738 6.69 -15.20 -1.23
CA GLU A 738 5.30 -15.60 -1.03
C GLU A 738 4.40 -15.25 -2.24
N GLY A 739 3.52 -16.18 -2.60
CA GLY A 739 2.60 -16.06 -3.72
C GLY A 739 3.23 -16.20 -5.11
N GLN A 740 4.54 -16.43 -5.24
CA GLN A 740 5.23 -16.47 -6.55
C GLN A 740 4.55 -17.39 -7.56
N ALA A 741 4.24 -18.63 -7.18
CA ALA A 741 3.64 -19.61 -8.10
C ALA A 741 2.24 -19.17 -8.58
N ALA A 742 1.40 -18.66 -7.68
CA ALA A 742 0.10 -18.10 -8.03
C ALA A 742 0.20 -16.87 -8.94
N ILE A 743 1.18 -15.99 -8.69
CA ILE A 743 1.45 -14.81 -9.52
C ILE A 743 1.92 -15.23 -10.93
N GLU A 744 2.81 -16.21 -11.04
CA GLU A 744 3.26 -16.75 -12.32
C GLU A 744 2.10 -17.39 -13.09
N LEU A 745 1.21 -18.11 -12.40
CA LEU A 745 0.01 -18.68 -12.99
C LEU A 745 -0.91 -17.58 -13.57
N GLU A 746 -1.18 -16.50 -12.83
CA GLU A 746 -1.91 -15.30 -13.34
C GLU A 746 -1.22 -14.74 -14.58
N ARG A 747 0.11 -14.62 -14.51
CA ARG A 747 0.92 -14.02 -15.56
C ARG A 747 0.95 -14.85 -16.83
N VAL A 748 0.77 -16.16 -16.82
CA VAL A 748 0.73 -16.94 -18.08
C VAL A 748 -0.67 -17.01 -18.67
N ALA A 749 -1.72 -16.75 -17.90
CA ALA A 749 -3.11 -16.89 -18.36
C ALA A 749 -3.40 -16.10 -19.65
N ASP A 750 -4.04 -16.76 -20.62
CA ASP A 750 -4.59 -16.12 -21.81
C ASP A 750 -5.84 -15.29 -21.44
N ARG A 751 -5.82 -14.00 -21.78
CA ARG A 751 -6.93 -13.08 -21.46
C ARG A 751 -8.15 -13.26 -22.37
N TYR A 752 -7.98 -13.88 -23.53
CA TYR A 752 -9.03 -14.09 -24.52
C TYR A 752 -9.72 -15.46 -24.39
N GLU A 753 -9.17 -16.37 -23.57
CA GLU A 753 -9.85 -17.62 -23.25
C GLU A 753 -10.95 -17.38 -22.21
N HIS A 754 -12.16 -17.82 -22.57
CA HIS A 754 -13.38 -17.61 -21.78
C HIS A 754 -13.96 -18.91 -21.22
N ARG A 755 -13.50 -20.07 -21.71
CA ARG A 755 -13.91 -21.37 -21.17
C ARG A 755 -13.48 -21.50 -19.72
N ALA A 756 -14.25 -22.28 -18.97
CA ALA A 756 -14.07 -22.51 -17.54
C ALA A 756 -14.17 -24.00 -17.25
N TYR A 757 -13.29 -24.51 -16.38
CA TYR A 757 -13.52 -25.84 -15.79
C TYR A 757 -14.73 -25.81 -14.85
N SER A 758 -15.33 -26.98 -14.64
CA SER A 758 -16.43 -27.16 -13.69
C SER A 758 -15.94 -27.96 -12.49
N CYS A 759 -16.45 -27.65 -11.31
CA CYS A 759 -16.22 -28.44 -10.11
C CYS A 759 -17.54 -28.73 -9.40
N ARG A 760 -17.62 -29.86 -8.71
CA ARG A 760 -18.82 -30.21 -7.94
C ARG A 760 -18.87 -29.45 -6.61
N ILE A 761 -20.08 -29.06 -6.24
CA ILE A 761 -20.44 -28.56 -4.90
C ILE A 761 -21.28 -29.65 -4.23
N LEU A 762 -20.84 -30.12 -3.08
CA LEU A 762 -21.49 -31.16 -2.30
C LEU A 762 -22.18 -30.56 -1.07
N ASP A 763 -23.35 -31.06 -0.72
CA ASP A 763 -23.99 -30.74 0.55
C ASP A 763 -23.50 -31.73 1.63
N GLY A 764 -23.22 -31.24 2.85
CA GLY A 764 -22.83 -32.09 3.98
C GLY A 764 -21.34 -31.98 4.33
N PRO A 765 -20.85 -32.80 5.28
CA PRO A 765 -19.48 -32.73 5.78
C PRO A 765 -18.47 -33.07 4.68
N ASP A 766 -17.23 -32.59 4.87
CA ASP A 766 -16.11 -32.85 3.95
C ASP A 766 -15.89 -34.36 3.78
N PRO A 767 -15.88 -34.90 2.55
CA PRO A 767 -15.55 -36.30 2.34
C PRO A 767 -14.12 -36.60 2.80
N PRO A 768 -13.84 -37.80 3.37
CA PRO A 768 -12.50 -38.17 3.79
C PRO A 768 -11.53 -38.12 2.60
N CYS A 769 -10.31 -37.61 2.82
CA CYS A 769 -9.25 -37.44 1.80
C CYS A 769 -8.78 -38.74 1.11
N ALA A 770 -9.37 -39.89 1.41
CA ALA A 770 -8.95 -41.20 0.93
C ALA A 770 -10.14 -41.99 0.33
N GLU A 771 -10.68 -41.52 -0.80
CA GLU A 771 -11.45 -42.37 -1.71
C GLU A 771 -10.97 -42.16 -3.15
N GLY A 772 -9.76 -42.66 -3.42
CA GLY A 772 -9.44 -43.19 -4.73
C GLY A 772 -10.22 -44.50 -4.92
N THR A 773 -10.92 -44.60 -6.04
CA THR A 773 -11.65 -45.77 -6.54
C THR A 773 -11.21 -47.12 -5.95
N ALA A 774 -12.01 -47.72 -5.08
CA ALA A 774 -11.91 -49.14 -4.75
C ALA A 774 -13.32 -49.73 -4.59
N THR A 775 -13.60 -50.68 -5.48
CA THR A 775 -14.70 -51.65 -5.42
C THR A 775 -14.78 -52.35 -4.06
N ASP A 776 -16.00 -52.68 -3.64
CA ASP A 776 -16.41 -53.60 -2.56
C ASP A 776 -15.29 -54.40 -1.88
N THR A 777 -15.13 -54.23 -0.57
CA THR A 777 -15.40 -55.29 0.42
C THR A 777 -15.21 -54.78 1.84
N ALA A 778 -16.14 -55.18 2.71
CA ALA A 778 -16.22 -54.80 4.12
C ALA A 778 -15.09 -55.41 4.97
N ASN A 779 -14.47 -54.60 5.84
CA ASN A 779 -14.22 -54.95 7.24
C ASN A 779 -13.65 -53.75 8.02
N ALA A 780 -14.48 -53.16 8.88
CA ALA A 780 -14.07 -52.14 9.83
C ALA A 780 -13.63 -52.80 11.15
N ALA A 781 -12.34 -52.70 11.48
CA ALA A 781 -11.82 -52.99 12.81
C ALA A 781 -11.62 -51.67 13.58
N LYS A 782 -12.37 -51.49 14.67
CA LYS A 782 -12.17 -50.43 15.68
C LYS A 782 -10.78 -50.55 16.32
N PRO A 783 -10.10 -49.44 16.65
CA PRO A 783 -9.18 -49.42 17.77
C PRO A 783 -9.77 -48.74 19.01
N ALA A 784 -9.42 -49.37 20.13
CA ALA A 784 -9.74 -49.13 21.52
C ALA A 784 -9.54 -47.69 22.03
N GLY A 785 -10.37 -47.33 23.00
CA GLY A 785 -10.24 -46.10 23.78
C GLY A 785 -9.08 -46.16 24.77
N HIS A 786 -8.62 -44.96 25.15
CA HIS A 786 -7.93 -44.70 26.39
C HIS A 786 -8.56 -43.44 26.99
N GLU A 787 -9.28 -43.65 28.09
CA GLU A 787 -9.69 -42.60 29.00
C GLU A 787 -8.45 -42.10 29.75
N MET A 788 -8.29 -40.78 29.82
CA MET A 788 -7.54 -40.16 30.90
C MET A 788 -8.29 -38.94 31.39
N SER A 789 -8.72 -39.04 32.64
CA SER A 789 -9.34 -37.98 33.43
C SER A 789 -8.33 -36.91 33.81
N GLY A 790 -8.79 -35.66 33.85
CA GLY A 790 -7.99 -34.52 34.29
C GLY A 790 -8.82 -33.25 34.21
N THR A 791 -9.46 -32.91 35.31
CA THR A 791 -10.33 -31.74 35.51
C THR A 791 -9.57 -30.42 35.46
N THR A 792 -9.97 -29.50 34.58
CA THR A 792 -9.80 -28.05 34.77
C THR A 792 -11.01 -27.33 34.15
N GLU A 793 -11.94 -26.89 35.00
CA GLU A 793 -12.97 -25.92 34.65
C GLU A 793 -12.38 -24.50 34.73
N SER A 794 -12.60 -23.70 33.69
CA SER A 794 -12.76 -22.24 33.81
C SER A 794 -13.55 -21.69 32.61
N PRO A 795 -14.36 -20.64 32.80
CA PRO A 795 -15.59 -20.46 32.03
C PRO A 795 -15.40 -19.46 30.88
N VAL A 796 -15.75 -19.88 29.66
CA VAL A 796 -16.06 -18.98 28.55
C VAL A 796 -17.57 -18.78 28.55
N THR A 797 -18.04 -17.66 29.10
CA THR A 797 -19.45 -17.25 29.05
C THR A 797 -19.63 -16.00 28.21
N GLY A 798 -19.83 -16.20 26.90
CA GLY A 798 -20.51 -15.22 26.04
C GLY A 798 -22.02 -15.50 26.01
N PRO A 799 -22.89 -14.48 25.87
CA PRO A 799 -24.34 -14.67 25.93
C PRO A 799 -24.88 -15.41 24.69
N PRO A 800 -25.99 -16.17 24.82
CA PRO A 800 -26.54 -16.97 23.74
C PRO A 800 -27.25 -16.08 22.71
N HIS A 801 -26.79 -16.13 21.46
CA HIS A 801 -27.51 -15.53 20.35
C HIS A 801 -28.77 -16.33 20.06
N THR A 802 -29.93 -15.69 20.21
CA THR A 802 -31.23 -16.20 19.76
C THR A 802 -31.27 -16.19 18.23
N ALA A 803 -30.76 -17.27 17.62
CA ALA A 803 -30.90 -17.55 16.21
C ALA A 803 -32.24 -18.24 15.95
N THR A 804 -33.09 -17.63 15.12
CA THR A 804 -34.10 -18.38 14.37
C THR A 804 -33.32 -19.25 13.38
N ALA A 805 -33.12 -20.52 13.74
CA ALA A 805 -32.29 -21.47 13.02
C ALA A 805 -32.94 -21.89 11.69
N SER A 806 -32.49 -21.29 10.59
CA SER A 806 -32.52 -21.95 9.28
C SER A 806 -31.33 -22.91 9.21
N ARG A 807 -31.59 -24.23 9.23
CA ARG A 807 -30.59 -25.30 9.11
C ARG A 807 -30.04 -25.36 7.68
N MET A 808 -29.11 -24.48 7.34
CA MET A 808 -28.26 -24.67 6.16
C MET A 808 -27.05 -25.51 6.59
N GLY A 809 -26.91 -26.72 6.04
CA GLY A 809 -25.66 -27.49 6.16
C GLY A 809 -24.52 -26.76 5.45
N THR A 810 -23.29 -26.91 5.95
CA THR A 810 -22.09 -26.43 5.26
C THR A 810 -21.93 -27.18 3.94
N PHE A 811 -21.65 -26.47 2.84
CA PHE A 811 -21.35 -27.11 1.55
C PHE A 811 -19.83 -27.18 1.30
N VAL A 812 -19.41 -28.13 0.47
CA VAL A 812 -18.01 -28.39 0.16
C VAL A 812 -17.78 -28.32 -1.34
N VAL A 813 -16.77 -27.55 -1.75
CA VAL A 813 -16.39 -27.38 -3.16
C VAL A 813 -15.19 -28.26 -3.48
N ARG A 814 -15.32 -29.19 -4.43
CA ARG A 814 -14.25 -30.15 -4.77
C ARG A 814 -13.17 -29.53 -5.66
N GLY A 815 -12.17 -28.90 -5.04
CA GLY A 815 -10.99 -28.37 -5.76
C GLY A 815 -10.26 -29.42 -6.62
N HIS A 816 -10.28 -30.69 -6.22
CA HIS A 816 -9.77 -31.83 -6.99
C HIS A 816 -10.33 -31.91 -8.42
N ASP A 817 -11.58 -31.53 -8.64
CA ASP A 817 -12.20 -31.57 -9.97
C ASP A 817 -11.51 -30.59 -10.94
N LEU A 818 -11.05 -29.44 -10.44
CA LEU A 818 -10.28 -28.47 -11.23
C LEU A 818 -8.88 -28.99 -11.57
N VAL A 819 -8.20 -29.60 -10.59
CA VAL A 819 -6.87 -30.19 -10.81
C VAL A 819 -6.97 -31.31 -11.85
N ARG A 820 -7.99 -32.18 -11.76
CA ARG A 820 -8.23 -33.23 -12.75
C ARG A 820 -8.47 -32.65 -14.15
N ALA A 821 -9.29 -31.60 -14.28
CA ALA A 821 -9.53 -30.97 -15.57
C ALA A 821 -8.26 -30.32 -16.17
N VAL A 822 -7.38 -29.76 -15.32
CA VAL A 822 -6.05 -29.29 -15.73
C VAL A 822 -5.21 -30.44 -16.28
N LEU A 823 -5.20 -31.60 -15.61
CA LEU A 823 -4.47 -32.78 -16.10
C LEU A 823 -5.00 -33.30 -17.43
N ASP A 824 -6.33 -33.36 -17.58
CA ASP A 824 -6.97 -33.81 -18.82
C ASP A 824 -6.51 -32.93 -20.00
N ASP A 825 -6.48 -31.61 -19.81
CA ASP A 825 -6.00 -30.66 -20.82
C ASP A 825 -4.49 -30.75 -21.07
N LEU A 826 -3.66 -30.88 -20.03
CA LEU A 826 -2.22 -31.05 -20.19
C LEU A 826 -1.88 -32.36 -20.93
N SER A 827 -2.61 -33.44 -20.63
CA SER A 827 -2.46 -34.74 -21.31
C SER A 827 -2.91 -34.69 -22.76
N ALA A 828 -3.87 -33.81 -23.08
CA ALA A 828 -4.32 -33.52 -24.43
C ALA A 828 -3.42 -32.53 -25.19
N GLY A 829 -2.31 -32.07 -24.59
CA GLY A 829 -1.36 -31.15 -25.21
C GLY A 829 -1.88 -29.71 -25.32
N VAL A 830 -2.81 -29.30 -24.45
CA VAL A 830 -3.27 -27.90 -24.40
C VAL A 830 -2.20 -27.01 -23.79
N GLU A 831 -1.91 -25.89 -24.47
CA GLU A 831 -0.90 -24.92 -24.06
C GLU A 831 -1.18 -24.30 -22.68
N ALA A 832 -0.12 -24.12 -21.88
CA ALA A 832 -0.21 -23.64 -20.49
C ALA A 832 -0.98 -22.30 -20.31
N PRO A 833 -0.86 -21.30 -21.22
CA PRO A 833 -1.69 -20.09 -21.15
C PRO A 833 -3.20 -20.34 -21.17
N LEU A 834 -3.67 -21.28 -21.99
CA LEU A 834 -5.08 -21.66 -22.08
C LEU A 834 -5.52 -22.43 -20.85
N VAL A 835 -4.69 -23.38 -20.38
CA VAL A 835 -4.96 -24.15 -19.15
C VAL A 835 -5.08 -23.23 -17.94
N SER A 836 -4.13 -22.29 -17.78
CA SER A 836 -4.17 -21.31 -16.71
C SER A 836 -5.44 -20.44 -16.77
N ALA A 837 -5.80 -19.94 -17.96
CA ALA A 837 -7.03 -19.15 -18.11
C ALA A 837 -8.29 -19.94 -17.77
N ARG A 838 -8.40 -21.19 -18.24
CA ARG A 838 -9.54 -22.08 -17.93
C ARG A 838 -9.63 -22.41 -16.44
N PHE A 839 -8.49 -22.59 -15.78
CA PHE A 839 -8.43 -22.75 -14.32
C PHE A 839 -8.94 -21.51 -13.58
N HIS A 840 -8.42 -20.32 -13.89
CA HIS A 840 -8.89 -19.08 -13.27
C HIS A 840 -10.38 -18.84 -13.52
N ASN A 841 -10.86 -19.10 -14.75
CA ASN A 841 -12.27 -19.02 -15.09
C ASN A 841 -13.11 -20.05 -14.33
N GLY A 842 -12.56 -21.25 -14.07
CA GLY A 842 -13.17 -22.28 -13.22
C GLY A 842 -13.28 -21.84 -11.76
N VAL A 843 -12.24 -21.20 -11.22
CA VAL A 843 -12.28 -20.59 -9.87
C VAL A 843 -13.29 -19.44 -9.81
N ALA A 844 -13.37 -18.59 -10.82
CA ALA A 844 -14.40 -17.56 -10.87
C ALA A 844 -15.82 -18.17 -10.92
N ARG A 845 -15.99 -19.27 -11.67
CA ARG A 845 -17.26 -19.99 -11.77
C ARG A 845 -17.68 -20.62 -10.45
N LEU A 846 -16.78 -21.31 -9.75
CA LEU A 846 -17.11 -21.93 -8.46
C LEU A 846 -17.46 -20.88 -7.40
N ILE A 847 -16.82 -19.70 -7.43
CA ILE A 847 -17.18 -18.61 -6.52
C ILE A 847 -18.62 -18.16 -6.78
N VAL A 848 -19.00 -17.97 -8.03
CA VAL A 848 -20.35 -17.57 -8.42
C VAL A 848 -21.39 -18.62 -8.00
N GLU A 849 -21.09 -19.90 -8.22
CA GLU A 849 -21.98 -21.01 -7.84
C GLU A 849 -22.10 -21.14 -6.31
N GLY A 850 -21.00 -21.01 -5.57
CA GLY A 850 -20.99 -20.98 -4.11
C GLY A 850 -21.79 -19.79 -3.55
N CYS A 851 -21.60 -18.58 -4.09
CA CYS A 851 -22.39 -17.42 -3.70
C CYS A 851 -23.88 -17.59 -4.03
N ALA A 852 -24.23 -18.19 -5.17
CA ALA A 852 -25.61 -18.50 -5.50
C ALA A 852 -26.25 -19.46 -4.48
N ARG A 853 -25.52 -20.50 -4.08
CA ARG A 853 -25.95 -21.44 -3.03
C ARG A 853 -26.19 -20.76 -1.69
N VAL A 854 -25.31 -19.85 -1.29
CA VAL A 854 -25.50 -19.06 -0.06
C VAL A 854 -26.73 -18.15 -0.19
N ARG A 855 -26.92 -17.49 -1.34
CA ARG A 855 -28.07 -16.61 -1.60
C ARG A 855 -29.39 -17.36 -1.55
N GLU A 856 -29.48 -18.58 -2.10
CA GLU A 856 -30.69 -19.41 -2.05
C GLU A 856 -31.23 -19.59 -0.63
N HIS A 857 -30.35 -19.69 0.36
CA HIS A 857 -30.72 -19.95 1.75
C HIS A 857 -30.83 -18.68 2.61
N THR A 858 -30.19 -17.58 2.21
CA THR A 858 -30.06 -16.36 3.02
C THR A 858 -30.74 -15.14 2.43
N GLY A 859 -31.03 -15.15 1.12
CA GLY A 859 -31.50 -13.98 0.36
C GLY A 859 -30.45 -12.90 0.13
N LEU A 860 -29.20 -13.07 0.57
CA LEU A 860 -28.15 -12.05 0.47
C LEU A 860 -27.70 -11.82 -0.98
N SER A 861 -27.57 -10.55 -1.36
CA SER A 861 -27.15 -10.13 -2.70
C SER A 861 -25.82 -9.37 -2.71
N ALA A 862 -25.27 -9.02 -1.55
CA ALA A 862 -23.95 -8.40 -1.44
C ALA A 862 -22.86 -9.47 -1.22
N VAL A 863 -21.77 -9.38 -1.99
CA VAL A 863 -20.62 -10.29 -1.92
C VAL A 863 -19.35 -9.48 -1.65
N ALA A 864 -18.61 -9.81 -0.59
CA ALA A 864 -17.30 -9.23 -0.31
C ALA A 864 -16.19 -10.20 -0.72
N LEU A 865 -15.30 -9.76 -1.60
CA LEU A 865 -14.13 -10.54 -2.04
C LEU A 865 -12.89 -10.05 -1.27
N SER A 866 -12.26 -10.91 -0.47
CA SER A 866 -11.05 -10.59 0.31
C SER A 866 -10.16 -11.81 0.53
N GLY A 867 -8.92 -11.58 0.98
CA GLY A 867 -7.86 -12.58 1.06
C GLY A 867 -6.84 -12.41 -0.06
N GLY A 868 -5.60 -12.85 0.17
CA GLY A 868 -4.45 -12.59 -0.71
C GLY A 868 -4.63 -13.09 -2.15
N VAL A 869 -5.46 -14.10 -2.38
CA VAL A 869 -5.73 -14.61 -3.75
C VAL A 869 -6.44 -13.55 -4.60
N PHE A 870 -7.21 -12.64 -4.02
CA PHE A 870 -7.85 -11.53 -4.75
C PHE A 870 -6.90 -10.36 -5.08
N GLN A 871 -5.59 -10.50 -4.84
CA GLN A 871 -4.60 -9.66 -5.52
C GLN A 871 -4.46 -10.00 -7.02
N ASN A 872 -4.93 -11.19 -7.41
CA ASN A 872 -5.00 -11.64 -8.79
C ASN A 872 -6.07 -10.85 -9.56
N ALA A 873 -5.64 -9.92 -10.41
CA ALA A 873 -6.57 -9.03 -11.11
C ALA A 873 -7.42 -9.79 -12.11
N HIS A 874 -6.84 -10.80 -12.79
CA HIS A 874 -7.60 -11.62 -13.73
C HIS A 874 -8.76 -12.32 -13.02
N LEU A 875 -8.51 -12.93 -11.86
CA LEU A 875 -9.56 -13.58 -11.07
C LEU A 875 -10.62 -12.58 -10.57
N VAL A 876 -10.22 -11.42 -10.05
CA VAL A 876 -11.15 -10.39 -9.57
C VAL A 876 -12.06 -9.90 -10.70
N GLU A 877 -11.49 -9.55 -11.86
CA GLU A 877 -12.25 -9.11 -13.03
C GLU A 877 -13.27 -10.16 -13.47
N ARG A 878 -12.81 -11.40 -13.62
CA ARG A 878 -13.60 -12.55 -14.05
C ARG A 878 -14.69 -12.94 -13.06
N THR A 879 -14.43 -12.82 -11.76
CA THR A 879 -15.37 -13.18 -10.69
C THR A 879 -16.42 -12.10 -10.53
N ALA A 880 -16.00 -10.84 -10.43
CA ALA A 880 -16.91 -9.73 -10.21
C ALA A 880 -17.87 -9.54 -11.39
N ALA A 881 -17.40 -9.62 -12.64
CA ALA A 881 -18.26 -9.53 -13.82
C ALA A 881 -19.34 -10.63 -13.84
N ARG A 882 -18.99 -11.88 -13.47
CA ARG A 882 -19.95 -13.00 -13.43
C ARG A 882 -20.95 -12.88 -12.27
N LEU A 883 -20.50 -12.40 -11.12
CA LEU A 883 -21.37 -12.13 -9.96
C LEU A 883 -22.37 -11.00 -10.28
N GLU A 884 -21.91 -9.89 -10.84
CA GLU A 884 -22.77 -8.77 -11.25
C GLU A 884 -23.76 -9.18 -12.33
N GLY A 885 -23.32 -9.99 -13.30
CA GLY A 885 -24.22 -10.60 -14.30
C GLY A 885 -25.28 -11.52 -13.71
N ARG A 886 -25.12 -11.98 -12.47
CA ARG A 886 -26.10 -12.77 -11.68
C ARG A 886 -26.85 -11.91 -10.65
N GLY A 887 -26.74 -10.58 -10.73
CA GLY A 887 -27.45 -9.61 -9.89
C GLY A 887 -26.86 -9.42 -8.48
N PHE A 888 -25.59 -9.78 -8.25
CA PHE A 888 -24.91 -9.49 -6.98
C PHE A 888 -24.27 -8.10 -6.99
N THR A 889 -24.28 -7.44 -5.83
CA THR A 889 -23.43 -6.28 -5.55
C THR A 889 -22.08 -6.77 -5.04
N VAL A 890 -20.99 -6.42 -5.74
CA VAL A 890 -19.64 -6.89 -5.41
C VAL A 890 -18.85 -5.80 -4.70
N LEU A 891 -18.33 -6.13 -3.51
CA LEU A 891 -17.45 -5.28 -2.71
C LEU A 891 -16.01 -5.78 -2.85
N THR A 892 -15.11 -4.86 -3.18
CA THR A 892 -13.66 -5.10 -3.26
C THR A 892 -12.92 -3.98 -2.54
N HIS A 893 -11.67 -4.26 -2.21
CA HIS A 893 -10.77 -3.30 -1.58
C HIS A 893 -10.36 -2.15 -2.51
N THR A 894 -10.10 -0.98 -1.93
CA THR A 894 -9.65 0.26 -2.59
C THR A 894 -8.69 1.10 -1.73
N ARG A 895 -8.78 1.07 -0.39
CA ARG A 895 -7.89 1.88 0.50
C ARG A 895 -6.87 1.04 1.25
N VAL A 896 -7.16 -0.23 1.52
CA VAL A 896 -6.24 -1.21 2.11
C VAL A 896 -6.06 -2.39 1.15
N PRO A 897 -4.98 -3.16 1.24
CA PRO A 897 -4.84 -4.34 0.38
C PRO A 897 -5.79 -5.46 0.82
N PRO A 898 -6.24 -6.35 -0.10
CA PRO A 898 -7.02 -7.53 0.24
C PRO A 898 -6.21 -8.63 0.93
N ASN A 899 -4.88 -8.49 1.01
CA ASN A 899 -3.99 -9.39 1.73
C ASN A 899 -3.86 -8.98 3.21
N ASP A 900 -2.99 -9.68 3.94
CA ASP A 900 -2.77 -9.51 5.38
C ASP A 900 -2.45 -8.08 5.82
N GLY A 901 -1.94 -7.23 4.92
CA GLY A 901 -1.75 -5.80 5.20
C GLY A 901 -3.05 -5.03 5.48
N GLY A 902 -4.23 -5.61 5.19
CA GLY A 902 -5.55 -5.06 5.53
C GLY A 902 -6.17 -5.63 6.81
N ILE A 903 -5.64 -6.72 7.37
CA ILE A 903 -6.24 -7.45 8.50
C ILE A 903 -6.43 -6.57 9.74
N SER A 904 -5.46 -5.71 10.06
CA SER A 904 -5.51 -4.83 11.22
C SER A 904 -6.71 -3.86 11.20
N LEU A 905 -7.14 -3.41 10.01
CA LEU A 905 -8.37 -2.61 9.86
C LEU A 905 -9.61 -3.44 10.16
N GLY A 906 -9.65 -4.69 9.68
CA GLY A 906 -10.74 -5.62 9.96
C GLY A 906 -10.87 -5.93 11.44
N GLN A 907 -9.75 -6.21 12.12
CA GLN A 907 -9.72 -6.45 13.57
C GLN A 907 -10.27 -5.27 14.36
N VAL A 908 -9.84 -4.03 14.04
CA VAL A 908 -10.36 -2.81 14.67
C VAL A 908 -11.86 -2.66 14.43
N ALA A 909 -12.32 -2.85 13.19
CA ALA A 909 -13.73 -2.72 12.86
C ALA A 909 -14.60 -3.74 13.60
N VAL A 910 -14.11 -4.97 13.78
CA VAL A 910 -14.77 -6.02 14.54
C VAL A 910 -14.83 -5.68 16.03
N ALA A 911 -13.69 -5.31 16.62
CA ALA A 911 -13.63 -4.94 18.04
C ALA A 911 -14.54 -3.74 18.35
N ALA A 912 -14.51 -2.69 17.53
CA ALA A 912 -15.39 -1.53 17.66
C ALA A 912 -16.88 -1.88 17.51
N ALA A 913 -17.23 -2.87 16.68
CA ALA A 913 -18.61 -3.31 16.53
C ALA A 913 -19.09 -4.23 17.67
N ARG A 914 -18.17 -4.95 18.33
CA ARG A 914 -18.47 -5.83 19.48
C ARG A 914 -18.52 -5.08 20.81
N ASP A 915 -17.79 -3.97 20.93
CA ASP A 915 -17.81 -3.06 22.08
C ASP A 915 -19.15 -2.32 22.17
N ARG A 916 -20.05 -2.77 23.06
CA ARG A 916 -21.46 -2.33 23.14
C ARG A 916 -21.74 -1.31 24.23
#